data_AF-A0A4P5VH25-F1
#
_entry.id   AF-A0A4P5VH25-F1
#
_cell.length_a   1.000
_cell.length_b   1.000
_cell.length_c   1.000
_cell.angle_alpha   90.00
_cell.angle_beta   90.00
_cell.angle_gamma   90.00
#
_symmetry.space_group_name_H-M   'P 1'
#
loop_
_entity.id
_entity.type
_entity.pdbx_description
1 polymer ?
#
loop_
_entity_poly.entity_id
_entity_poly.type
_entity_poly.pdbx_seq_one_letter_code
_entity_poly.pdbx_strand_id
1 'polypeptide(L)'
;MAPSRVASRATADGSSKRPAQSAPSQSEANEAKAEANEAKAEANEAKAEANGAKAEANGAKAEANGAKAEANGVKAATPTKFEQLKASSTHLHEPLGSELSNELKNFSEGAVQILKFHGSYQQDNRDNRRKGEEKDWQMMLRLRSPAGRIPVPLYLALDGLADRLGNGTLRATTRQAFQMHGVAKTDLKEVIGTIVRSMGSTLSACGDINRNVMAPAAPFSGGGYPAARLLADQIADLLTPEAAEGSYLDLWVDGDLTYRIRPSAAVKRAKARQKEGAVFSGDSEEPLYGSTYLPRKFKVAVTVPGDNAVDLLTQDIGLVLFTDPNGRPRGCNVYVGGGMGRTHNKEETFARTADPLGYVAADDVLDLIQAILALQRDHGDRQQRRHARMKYLIHDRGIGWFKQELTRYFSQPIRPLRDEPKRKLLDYLGWHRQGDGLWFVGLPLLCGRLEGETKLALRRLVEFYQLEVRLTPNQDLLLCNIGAPQRSSLKRELTAIGFAAPEDTTPLARHAIACPALPTCGLAITEAERILPMVVARLETQLAGLGIERPVLVRMTGCPNGCARPYMAEIGLVGSGVDEYQLWLGGTPGLTQLARPFLQRLPLEQLENTLEPLLLAWRDQGGRTSFGAFVGQIGDARVAELLAIAG
;
A
#
# COMPACT_ATOMS: atom_id res chain seq x y z
N MET A 1 -87.87 5.25 -14.61
CA MET A 1 -88.11 6.64 -14.16
C MET A 1 -87.58 6.79 -12.75
N ALA A 2 -86.65 7.72 -12.51
CA ALA A 2 -86.40 8.28 -11.18
C ALA A 2 -87.72 8.91 -10.66
N PRO A 3 -87.93 9.16 -9.34
CA PRO A 3 -86.92 9.57 -8.36
C PRO A 3 -87.13 9.17 -6.87
N SER A 4 -86.16 9.60 -6.07
CA SER A 4 -86.25 10.14 -4.70
C SER A 4 -86.59 9.27 -3.48
N ARG A 5 -85.65 9.36 -2.52
CA ARG A 5 -85.82 9.74 -1.11
C ARG A 5 -86.40 8.74 -0.09
N VAL A 6 -85.58 8.58 0.96
CA VAL A 6 -85.92 8.52 2.39
C VAL A 6 -86.16 7.13 3.01
N ALA A 7 -85.16 6.75 3.82
CA ALA A 7 -85.20 6.30 5.21
C ALA A 7 -85.92 4.99 5.65
N SER A 8 -85.11 4.21 6.37
CA SER A 8 -85.36 3.62 7.70
C SER A 8 -86.21 2.35 7.83
N ARG A 9 -85.59 1.34 8.45
CA ARG A 9 -86.00 0.60 9.66
C ARG A 9 -84.86 -0.39 9.99
N ALA A 10 -84.00 -0.16 10.99
CA ALA A 10 -84.18 -0.41 12.44
C ALA A 10 -84.38 -1.92 12.78
N THR A 11 -83.77 -2.58 13.76
CA THR A 11 -82.76 -2.28 14.81
C THR A 11 -82.37 -3.60 15.52
N ALA A 12 -81.19 -3.63 16.14
CA ALA A 12 -80.60 -4.49 17.21
C ALA A 12 -81.47 -5.50 18.02
N ASP A 13 -80.90 -6.67 18.40
CA ASP A 13 -80.33 -6.99 19.76
C ASP A 13 -79.96 -8.49 20.00
N GLY A 14 -79.05 -8.79 20.96
CA GLY A 14 -78.85 -10.10 21.66
C GLY A 14 -77.57 -10.93 21.35
N SER A 15 -76.40 -10.73 21.98
CA SER A 15 -75.87 -11.28 23.25
C SER A 15 -75.50 -12.79 23.31
N SER A 16 -74.18 -13.12 23.36
CA SER A 16 -73.67 -14.26 24.16
C SER A 16 -72.26 -13.96 24.68
N LYS A 17 -72.08 -14.13 26.00
CA LYS A 17 -70.87 -13.88 26.79
C LYS A 17 -69.82 -14.99 26.58
N ARG A 18 -68.56 -14.61 26.37
CA ARG A 18 -67.35 -15.33 26.84
C ARG A 18 -66.48 -14.32 27.60
N PRO A 19 -65.78 -14.73 28.67
CA PRO A 19 -65.18 -13.79 29.61
C PRO A 19 -63.99 -13.05 28.96
N ALA A 20 -63.94 -11.74 29.18
CA ALA A 20 -62.77 -10.94 28.88
C ALA A 20 -61.62 -11.36 29.81
N GLN A 21 -60.50 -11.79 29.24
CA GLN A 21 -59.21 -11.71 29.94
C GLN A 21 -58.85 -10.23 29.99
N SER A 22 -58.80 -9.67 31.19
CA SER A 22 -58.32 -8.32 31.44
C SER A 22 -56.91 -8.16 30.89
N ALA A 23 -56.70 -7.18 30.02
CA ALA A 23 -55.36 -6.70 29.73
C ALA A 23 -54.72 -6.21 31.05
N PRO A 24 -53.44 -6.53 31.33
CA PRO A 24 -52.80 -6.09 32.55
C PRO A 24 -52.88 -4.57 32.64
N SER A 25 -53.20 -4.07 33.83
CA SER A 25 -53.23 -2.64 34.10
C SER A 25 -51.87 -2.02 33.76
N GLN A 26 -51.84 -0.74 33.38
CA GLN A 26 -50.58 -0.05 33.08
C GLN A 26 -49.57 -0.12 34.24
N SER A 27 -50.02 -0.31 35.49
CA SER A 27 -49.12 -0.54 36.63
C SER A 27 -48.47 -1.91 36.57
N GLU A 28 -49.21 -2.99 36.30
CA GLU A 28 -48.66 -4.36 36.22
C GLU A 28 -47.69 -4.53 35.04
N ALA A 29 -47.97 -3.86 33.90
CA ALA A 29 -47.05 -3.86 32.76
C ALA A 29 -45.78 -3.02 33.01
N ASN A 30 -45.86 -2.01 33.87
CA ASN A 30 -44.71 -1.20 34.27
C ASN A 30 -43.88 -1.87 35.36
N GLU A 31 -44.50 -2.58 36.30
CA GLU A 31 -43.80 -3.43 37.28
C GLU A 31 -43.05 -4.57 36.59
N ALA A 32 -43.68 -5.29 35.67
CA ALA A 32 -43.00 -6.34 34.90
C ALA A 32 -41.83 -5.81 34.06
N LYS A 33 -41.91 -4.55 33.57
CA LYS A 33 -40.79 -3.89 32.89
C LYS A 33 -39.69 -3.43 33.85
N ALA A 34 -40.06 -3.00 35.06
CA ALA A 34 -39.10 -2.63 36.09
C ALA A 34 -38.30 -3.85 36.54
N GLU A 35 -38.98 -4.96 36.86
CA GLU A 35 -38.34 -6.23 37.22
C GLU A 35 -37.46 -6.78 36.09
N ALA A 36 -37.92 -6.71 34.83
CA ALA A 36 -37.11 -7.14 33.69
C ALA A 36 -35.88 -6.25 33.43
N ASN A 37 -35.94 -4.96 33.79
CA ASN A 37 -34.81 -4.05 33.66
C ASN A 37 -33.81 -4.24 34.82
N GLU A 38 -34.30 -4.54 36.02
CA GLU A 38 -33.48 -4.85 37.19
C GLU A 38 -32.72 -6.17 36.97
N ALA A 39 -33.41 -7.21 36.49
CA ALA A 39 -32.76 -8.47 36.11
C ALA A 39 -31.73 -8.31 34.97
N LYS A 40 -31.95 -7.36 34.04
CA LYS A 40 -30.96 -7.02 33.00
C LYS A 40 -29.77 -6.24 33.56
N ALA A 41 -29.99 -5.38 34.54
CA ALA A 41 -28.92 -4.64 35.21
C ALA A 41 -28.01 -5.61 35.98
N GLU A 42 -28.59 -6.52 36.76
CA GLU A 42 -27.84 -7.56 37.48
C GLU A 42 -27.09 -8.49 36.52
N ALA A 43 -27.70 -8.90 35.40
CA ALA A 43 -27.03 -9.73 34.40
C ALA A 43 -25.87 -9.00 33.68
N ASN A 44 -25.97 -7.68 33.53
CA ASN A 44 -24.90 -6.86 32.94
C ASN A 44 -23.76 -6.62 33.93
N GLU A 45 -24.07 -6.46 35.22
CA GLU A 45 -23.09 -6.32 36.30
C GLU A 45 -22.30 -7.63 36.48
N ALA A 46 -22.98 -8.77 36.51
CA ALA A 46 -22.34 -10.09 36.51
C ALA A 46 -21.46 -10.33 35.27
N LYS A 47 -21.86 -9.82 34.09
CA LYS A 47 -21.03 -9.86 32.88
C LYS A 47 -19.81 -8.93 32.98
N ALA A 48 -19.96 -7.76 33.58
CA ALA A 48 -18.87 -6.81 33.79
C ALA A 48 -17.83 -7.39 34.75
N GLU A 49 -18.27 -8.01 35.85
CA GLU A 49 -17.40 -8.71 36.79
C GLU A 49 -16.70 -9.92 36.14
N ALA A 50 -17.43 -10.73 35.37
CA ALA A 50 -16.83 -11.87 34.65
C ALA A 50 -15.81 -11.41 33.58
N ASN A 51 -16.03 -10.24 32.97
CA ASN A 51 -15.08 -9.65 32.03
C ASN A 51 -13.87 -9.02 32.75
N GLY A 52 -14.07 -8.41 33.92
CA GLY A 52 -13.01 -7.93 34.79
C GLY A 52 -12.10 -9.07 35.25
N ALA A 53 -12.68 -10.15 35.75
CA ALA A 53 -11.95 -11.35 36.16
C ALA A 53 -11.20 -12.01 34.98
N LYS A 54 -11.76 -11.99 33.76
CA LYS A 54 -11.05 -12.44 32.55
C LYS A 54 -9.91 -11.50 32.15
N ALA A 55 -10.08 -10.19 32.32
CA ALA A 55 -9.04 -9.20 32.04
C ALA A 55 -7.88 -9.34 33.03
N GLU A 56 -8.16 -9.54 34.31
CA GLU A 56 -7.16 -9.81 35.35
C GLU A 56 -6.47 -11.16 35.13
N ALA A 57 -7.20 -12.23 34.79
CA ALA A 57 -6.60 -13.51 34.46
C ALA A 57 -5.73 -13.45 33.20
N ASN A 58 -6.08 -12.61 32.22
CA ASN A 58 -5.26 -12.36 31.03
C ASN A 58 -4.04 -11.49 31.35
N GLY A 59 -4.19 -10.50 32.24
CA GLY A 59 -3.08 -9.68 32.76
C GLY A 59 -2.07 -10.51 33.53
N ALA A 60 -2.52 -11.36 34.45
CA ALA A 60 -1.69 -12.30 35.19
C ALA A 60 -1.02 -13.34 34.28
N LYS A 61 -1.68 -13.79 33.20
CA LYS A 61 -1.05 -14.63 32.17
C LYS A 61 0.01 -13.87 31.35
N ALA A 62 -0.22 -12.60 31.04
CA ALA A 62 0.74 -11.76 30.34
C ALA A 62 1.98 -11.47 31.21
N GLU A 63 1.78 -11.19 32.50
CA GLU A 63 2.86 -11.03 33.49
C GLU A 63 3.59 -12.34 33.74
N ALA A 64 2.90 -13.48 33.86
CA ALA A 64 3.53 -14.79 33.98
C ALA A 64 4.30 -15.19 32.71
N ASN A 65 3.84 -14.79 31.53
CA ASN A 65 4.56 -14.97 30.27
C ASN A 65 5.75 -14.01 30.14
N GLY A 66 5.63 -12.79 30.65
CA GLY A 66 6.72 -11.81 30.76
C GLY A 66 7.81 -12.28 31.73
N ALA A 67 7.43 -12.77 32.90
CA ALA A 67 8.33 -13.35 33.90
C ALA A 67 8.96 -14.67 33.40
N LYS A 68 8.24 -15.49 32.61
CA LYS A 68 8.84 -16.64 31.89
C LYS A 68 9.78 -16.23 30.76
N ALA A 69 9.59 -15.06 30.15
CA ALA A 69 10.51 -14.53 29.14
C ALA A 69 11.77 -13.94 29.78
N GLU A 70 11.65 -13.31 30.96
CA GLU A 70 12.79 -12.79 31.75
C GLU A 70 13.57 -13.91 32.45
N ALA A 71 12.91 -14.94 32.98
CA ALA A 71 13.56 -16.10 33.57
C ALA A 71 14.26 -17.01 32.53
N ASN A 72 13.94 -16.86 31.24
CA ASN A 72 14.57 -17.57 30.12
C ASN A 72 15.71 -16.77 29.45
N GLY A 73 16.43 -15.97 30.23
CA GLY A 73 17.65 -15.28 29.79
C GLY A 73 18.57 -16.18 28.93
N VAL A 74 18.58 -15.89 27.63
CA VAL A 74 19.60 -16.18 26.61
C VAL A 74 19.94 -17.67 26.39
N LYS A 75 19.00 -18.42 25.81
CA LYS A 75 19.37 -19.26 24.66
C LYS A 75 18.97 -18.49 23.41
N ALA A 76 19.94 -18.11 22.58
CA ALA A 76 19.65 -17.49 21.29
C ALA A 76 18.65 -18.38 20.53
N ALA A 77 17.46 -17.87 20.27
CA ALA A 77 16.42 -18.62 19.56
C ALA A 77 17.00 -19.05 18.21
N THR A 78 16.88 -20.35 17.89
CA THR A 78 17.39 -20.89 16.62
C THR A 78 16.86 -20.06 15.45
N PRO A 79 17.72 -19.57 14.54
CA PRO A 79 17.26 -18.82 13.38
C PRO A 79 16.26 -19.63 12.56
N THR A 80 15.22 -19.00 12.01
CA THR A 80 14.26 -19.70 11.16
C THR A 80 14.96 -20.23 9.89
N LYS A 81 14.39 -21.24 9.23
CA LYS A 81 14.93 -21.78 7.98
C LYS A 81 15.25 -20.70 6.94
N PHE A 82 14.43 -19.65 6.89
CA PHE A 82 14.65 -18.57 5.93
C PHE A 82 15.78 -17.62 6.35
N GLU A 83 15.97 -17.35 7.64
CA GLU A 83 17.13 -16.61 8.12
C GLU A 83 18.43 -17.40 7.89
N GLN A 84 18.40 -18.72 8.12
CA GLN A 84 19.53 -19.61 7.80
C GLN A 84 19.86 -19.57 6.31
N LEU A 85 18.84 -19.67 5.44
CA LEU A 85 19.02 -19.59 3.99
C LEU A 85 19.67 -18.28 3.55
N LYS A 86 19.25 -17.13 4.11
CA LYS A 86 19.89 -15.84 3.81
C LYS A 86 21.38 -15.86 4.20
N ALA A 87 21.68 -16.29 5.43
CA ALA A 87 23.05 -16.34 5.92
C ALA A 87 23.95 -17.28 5.09
N SER A 88 23.43 -18.40 4.60
CA SER A 88 24.18 -19.39 3.82
C SER A 88 24.09 -19.17 2.31
N SER A 89 23.51 -18.08 1.82
CA SER A 89 23.26 -17.86 0.39
C SER A 89 24.45 -17.29 -0.38
N THR A 90 25.61 -17.14 0.25
CA THR A 90 26.77 -16.45 -0.35
C THR A 90 26.35 -15.06 -0.86
N HIS A 91 25.83 -14.24 0.06
CA HIS A 91 25.30 -12.90 -0.24
C HIS A 91 24.24 -12.90 -1.36
N LEU A 92 23.23 -13.78 -1.21
CA LEU A 92 22.09 -13.93 -2.12
C LEU A 92 22.44 -14.51 -3.49
N HIS A 93 23.59 -15.16 -3.64
CA HIS A 93 23.94 -15.84 -4.89
C HIS A 93 23.28 -17.22 -5.01
N GLU A 94 23.42 -18.07 -3.99
CA GLU A 94 22.98 -19.46 -4.00
C GLU A 94 21.72 -19.69 -3.14
N PRO A 95 20.87 -20.69 -3.47
CA PRO A 95 20.98 -21.65 -4.59
C PRO A 95 20.48 -21.11 -5.95
N LEU A 96 20.22 -19.79 -6.04
CA LEU A 96 19.65 -19.19 -7.24
C LEU A 96 20.58 -19.34 -8.45
N GLY A 97 21.87 -19.07 -8.27
CA GLY A 97 22.88 -19.19 -9.32
C GLY A 97 22.93 -20.59 -9.92
N SER A 98 23.07 -21.61 -9.07
CA SER A 98 23.07 -23.01 -9.51
C SER A 98 21.76 -23.41 -10.21
N GLU A 99 20.61 -22.91 -9.75
CA GLU A 99 19.32 -23.27 -10.34
C GLU A 99 18.95 -22.52 -11.63
N LEU A 100 19.58 -21.37 -11.92
CA LEU A 100 19.39 -20.65 -13.18
C LEU A 100 19.86 -21.47 -14.39
N SER A 101 20.83 -22.36 -14.21
CA SER A 101 21.41 -23.16 -15.28
C SER A 101 20.75 -24.53 -15.49
N ASN A 102 19.81 -24.93 -14.63
CA ASN A 102 19.13 -26.23 -14.79
C ASN A 102 17.92 -26.16 -15.73
N GLU A 103 17.48 -27.31 -16.23
CA GLU A 103 16.40 -27.42 -17.24
C GLU A 103 14.98 -27.32 -16.67
N LEU A 104 14.83 -27.17 -15.34
CA LEU A 104 13.50 -27.04 -14.74
C LEU A 104 12.88 -25.70 -15.10
N LYS A 105 11.56 -25.67 -15.35
CA LYS A 105 10.79 -24.44 -15.63
C LYS A 105 10.61 -23.54 -14.40
N ASN A 106 10.86 -24.08 -13.22
CA ASN A 106 10.71 -23.41 -11.94
C ASN A 106 11.97 -23.53 -11.08
N PHE A 107 12.00 -22.73 -10.02
CA PHE A 107 12.95 -22.78 -8.93
C PHE A 107 12.39 -23.58 -7.76
N SER A 108 13.30 -24.09 -6.93
CA SER A 108 13.01 -24.68 -5.62
C SER A 108 12.50 -23.62 -4.64
N GLU A 109 11.97 -24.05 -3.50
CA GLU A 109 11.50 -23.12 -2.46
C GLU A 109 12.62 -22.16 -2.00
N GLY A 110 13.86 -22.65 -1.87
CA GLY A 110 15.01 -21.85 -1.46
C GLY A 110 15.37 -20.80 -2.49
N ALA A 111 15.58 -21.22 -3.75
CA ALA A 111 15.91 -20.31 -4.84
C ALA A 111 14.79 -19.28 -5.08
N VAL A 112 13.51 -19.64 -4.94
CA VAL A 112 12.40 -18.68 -5.00
C VAL A 112 12.50 -17.59 -3.94
N GLN A 113 13.04 -17.87 -2.75
CA GLN A 113 13.23 -16.81 -1.75
C GLN A 113 14.37 -15.87 -2.12
N ILE A 114 15.48 -16.40 -2.65
CA ILE A 114 16.65 -15.61 -3.07
C ILE A 114 16.34 -14.79 -4.32
N LEU A 115 15.57 -15.34 -5.27
CA LEU A 115 15.07 -14.68 -6.47
C LEU A 115 14.36 -13.34 -6.15
N LYS A 116 13.67 -13.27 -5.02
CA LYS A 116 12.97 -12.05 -4.58
C LYS A 116 13.94 -10.90 -4.33
N PHE A 117 15.16 -11.14 -3.88
CA PHE A 117 16.11 -10.04 -3.67
C PHE A 117 16.64 -9.47 -5.01
N HIS A 118 16.58 -10.27 -6.07
CA HIS A 118 16.90 -9.88 -7.45
C HIS A 118 15.69 -9.26 -8.17
N GLY A 119 14.61 -8.97 -7.43
CA GLY A 119 13.44 -8.26 -7.95
C GLY A 119 12.48 -9.11 -8.76
N SER A 120 12.61 -10.44 -8.72
CA SER A 120 11.74 -11.36 -9.43
C SER A 120 10.91 -12.23 -8.48
N TYR A 121 9.72 -12.65 -8.92
CA TYR A 121 8.88 -13.62 -8.24
C TYR A 121 8.48 -14.71 -9.21
N GLN A 122 8.70 -15.96 -8.80
CA GLN A 122 8.00 -17.08 -9.42
C GLN A 122 6.50 -17.01 -9.10
N GLN A 123 5.72 -17.14 -10.15
CA GLN A 123 4.26 -17.14 -10.17
C GLN A 123 3.79 -18.28 -11.06
N ASP A 124 2.49 -18.51 -11.06
CA ASP A 124 1.84 -19.34 -12.05
C ASP A 124 0.56 -18.67 -12.53
N ASN A 125 0.17 -18.93 -13.78
CA ASN A 125 -1.12 -18.46 -14.27
C ASN A 125 -2.24 -19.31 -13.65
N ARG A 126 -2.96 -18.75 -12.69
CA ARG A 126 -3.99 -19.48 -11.96
C ARG A 126 -5.22 -19.81 -12.80
N ASP A 127 -5.46 -19.09 -13.90
CA ASP A 127 -6.56 -19.40 -14.83
C ASP A 127 -6.27 -20.69 -15.62
N ASN A 128 -4.99 -21.03 -15.80
CA ASN A 128 -4.55 -22.23 -16.53
C ASN A 128 -4.42 -23.47 -15.65
N ARG A 129 -4.69 -23.38 -14.33
CA ARG A 129 -4.53 -24.51 -13.41
C ARG A 129 -5.50 -25.64 -13.73
N ARG A 130 -4.97 -26.83 -13.99
CA ARG A 130 -5.71 -28.07 -14.16
C ARG A 130 -5.24 -29.12 -13.17
N LYS A 131 -6.17 -29.92 -12.62
CA LYS A 131 -5.84 -30.94 -11.62
C LYS A 131 -4.98 -32.02 -12.27
N GLY A 132 -3.79 -32.26 -11.71
CA GLY A 132 -2.86 -33.29 -12.20
C GLY A 132 -1.88 -32.81 -13.26
N GLU A 133 -2.00 -31.58 -13.76
CA GLU A 133 -1.05 -30.98 -14.69
C GLU A 133 0.00 -30.13 -13.95
N GLU A 134 1.16 -29.94 -14.60
CA GLU A 134 2.17 -29.00 -14.12
C GLU A 134 1.58 -27.58 -14.12
N LYS A 135 2.00 -26.75 -13.16
CA LYS A 135 1.61 -25.34 -13.15
C LYS A 135 2.21 -24.63 -14.35
N ASP A 136 1.46 -23.68 -14.89
CA ASP A 136 1.93 -22.73 -15.90
C ASP A 136 2.86 -21.69 -15.25
N TRP A 137 4.09 -22.12 -14.98
CA TRP A 137 5.11 -21.35 -14.30
C TRP A 137 5.57 -20.15 -15.12
N GLN A 138 5.65 -19.01 -14.45
CA GLN A 138 6.15 -17.77 -15.02
C GLN A 138 6.84 -16.94 -13.94
N MET A 139 7.52 -15.88 -14.35
CA MET A 139 8.24 -14.96 -13.50
C MET A 139 7.67 -13.56 -13.70
N MET A 140 7.48 -12.84 -12.59
CA MET A 140 7.26 -11.40 -12.61
C MET A 140 8.51 -10.70 -12.15
N LEU A 141 8.92 -9.69 -12.92
CA LEU A 141 10.00 -8.79 -12.55
C LEU A 141 9.43 -7.46 -12.09
N ARG A 142 10.11 -6.84 -11.13
CA ARG A 142 9.82 -5.48 -10.69
C ARG A 142 11.08 -4.64 -10.73
N LEU A 143 10.95 -3.44 -11.27
CA LEU A 143 12.03 -2.46 -11.26
C LEU A 143 12.25 -1.84 -9.88
N ARG A 144 13.47 -1.36 -9.70
CA ARG A 144 13.86 -0.31 -8.76
C ARG A 144 14.01 0.98 -9.56
N SER A 145 13.14 1.95 -9.29
CA SER A 145 13.04 3.23 -10.01
C SER A 145 12.77 4.35 -8.99
N PRO A 146 13.78 4.80 -8.23
CA PRO A 146 13.58 5.83 -7.21
C PRO A 146 12.91 7.07 -7.82
N ALA A 147 12.00 7.68 -7.04
CA ALA A 147 11.15 8.79 -7.50
C ALA A 147 10.29 8.51 -8.77
N GLY A 148 10.21 7.26 -9.21
CA GLY A 148 9.43 6.84 -10.37
C GLY A 148 10.06 7.07 -11.73
N ARG A 149 11.33 7.46 -11.80
CA ARG A 149 11.98 7.84 -13.06
C ARG A 149 12.29 6.64 -13.95
N ILE A 150 11.85 6.69 -15.20
CA ILE A 150 12.14 5.71 -16.25
C ILE A 150 12.73 6.46 -17.46
N PRO A 151 14.06 6.38 -17.67
CA PRO A 151 14.72 6.98 -18.84
C PRO A 151 14.21 6.38 -20.16
N VAL A 152 14.30 7.15 -21.25
CA VAL A 152 13.85 6.72 -22.59
C VAL A 152 14.42 5.35 -22.98
N PRO A 153 15.75 5.08 -22.92
CA PRO A 153 16.28 3.77 -23.30
C PRO A 153 15.71 2.62 -22.47
N LEU A 154 15.53 2.85 -21.16
CA LEU A 154 14.93 1.86 -20.27
C LEU A 154 13.47 1.59 -20.63
N TYR A 155 12.68 2.63 -20.91
CA TYR A 155 11.28 2.48 -21.32
C TYR A 155 11.16 1.65 -22.60
N LEU A 156 11.96 1.97 -23.63
CA LEU A 156 11.94 1.26 -24.91
C LEU A 156 12.39 -0.20 -24.77
N ALA A 157 13.37 -0.48 -23.90
CA ALA A 157 13.81 -1.83 -23.58
C ALA A 157 12.70 -2.62 -22.86
N LEU A 158 12.07 -2.05 -21.84
CA LEU A 158 10.97 -2.68 -21.10
C LEU A 158 9.78 -3.00 -22.00
N ASP A 159 9.42 -2.05 -22.86
CA ASP A 159 8.32 -2.20 -23.79
C ASP A 159 8.56 -3.34 -24.79
N GLY A 160 9.76 -3.42 -25.37
CA GLY A 160 10.13 -4.50 -26.30
C GLY A 160 10.30 -5.86 -25.63
N LEU A 161 10.86 -5.90 -24.41
CA LEU A 161 10.96 -7.11 -23.61
C LEU A 161 9.57 -7.64 -23.21
N ALA A 162 8.64 -6.76 -22.86
CA ALA A 162 7.28 -7.16 -22.50
C ALA A 162 6.57 -7.90 -23.64
N ASP A 163 6.77 -7.47 -24.89
CA ASP A 163 6.17 -8.10 -26.07
C ASP A 163 6.88 -9.39 -26.49
N ARG A 164 8.21 -9.42 -26.39
CA ARG A 164 9.02 -10.58 -26.82
C ARG A 164 9.02 -11.73 -25.82
N LEU A 165 9.20 -11.40 -24.53
CA LEU A 165 9.54 -12.35 -23.47
C LEU A 165 8.60 -12.27 -22.27
N GLY A 166 7.67 -11.31 -22.25
CA GLY A 166 6.64 -11.17 -21.24
C GLY A 166 5.26 -11.52 -21.80
N ASN A 167 4.22 -10.96 -21.17
CA ASN A 167 2.83 -11.14 -21.58
C ASN A 167 2.26 -9.99 -22.43
N GLY A 168 3.12 -9.18 -23.07
CA GLY A 168 2.72 -8.01 -23.87
C GLY A 168 2.31 -6.78 -23.06
N THR A 169 2.47 -6.78 -21.74
CA THR A 169 1.99 -5.70 -20.87
C THR A 169 3.06 -5.17 -19.92
N LEU A 170 2.95 -3.89 -19.58
CA LEU A 170 3.66 -3.27 -18.47
C LEU A 170 2.66 -2.83 -17.40
N ARG A 171 3.07 -2.89 -16.14
CA ARG A 171 2.20 -2.55 -15.01
C ARG A 171 2.85 -1.54 -14.08
N ALA A 172 2.42 -0.28 -14.13
CA ALA A 172 2.84 0.76 -13.21
C ALA A 172 2.32 0.45 -11.80
N THR A 173 3.17 0.52 -10.78
CA THR A 173 2.81 0.06 -9.42
C THR A 173 2.52 1.19 -8.45
N THR A 174 1.91 0.85 -7.32
CA THR A 174 1.72 1.72 -6.15
C THR A 174 3.02 2.21 -5.50
N ARG A 175 4.18 1.82 -6.03
CA ARG A 175 5.50 2.25 -5.59
C ARG A 175 6.36 2.82 -6.71
N GLN A 176 5.74 3.39 -7.75
CA GLN A 176 6.45 4.10 -8.81
C GLN A 176 7.50 3.24 -9.53
N ALA A 177 7.12 2.02 -9.88
CA ALA A 177 7.97 1.11 -10.66
C ALA A 177 7.10 0.32 -11.62
N PHE A 178 7.67 -0.13 -12.74
CA PHE A 178 6.99 -1.11 -13.58
C PHE A 178 7.15 -2.53 -13.01
N GLN A 179 6.13 -3.34 -13.28
CA GLN A 179 6.23 -4.79 -13.29
C GLN A 179 6.03 -5.33 -14.71
N MET A 180 6.76 -6.39 -15.01
CA MET A 180 6.59 -7.22 -16.21
C MET A 180 6.21 -8.62 -15.75
N HIS A 181 5.18 -9.22 -16.34
CA HIS A 181 4.68 -10.55 -16.01
C HIS A 181 4.85 -11.48 -17.21
N GLY A 182 4.73 -12.79 -16.99
CA GLY A 182 4.76 -13.79 -18.07
C GLY A 182 6.14 -14.24 -18.51
N VAL A 183 7.21 -13.86 -17.80
CA VAL A 183 8.59 -14.19 -18.23
C VAL A 183 8.94 -15.63 -17.89
N ALA A 184 9.38 -16.43 -18.86
CA ALA A 184 9.84 -17.79 -18.58
C ALA A 184 11.15 -17.78 -17.78
N LYS A 185 11.43 -18.84 -17.01
CA LYS A 185 12.67 -18.94 -16.24
C LYS A 185 13.92 -18.83 -17.13
N THR A 186 13.90 -19.47 -18.30
CA THR A 186 15.00 -19.48 -19.27
C THR A 186 15.37 -18.08 -19.76
N ASP A 187 14.39 -17.18 -19.77
CA ASP A 187 14.55 -15.84 -20.35
C ASP A 187 14.93 -14.79 -19.30
N LEU A 188 14.93 -15.15 -18.00
CA LEU A 188 15.21 -14.23 -16.91
C LEU A 188 16.57 -13.54 -17.05
N LYS A 189 17.60 -14.27 -17.50
CA LYS A 189 18.94 -13.71 -17.67
C LYS A 189 18.97 -12.66 -18.79
N GLU A 190 18.31 -12.92 -19.92
CA GLU A 190 18.19 -11.93 -21.00
C GLU A 190 17.40 -10.70 -20.53
N VAL A 191 16.25 -10.91 -19.87
CA VAL A 191 15.39 -9.81 -19.42
C VAL A 191 16.09 -8.92 -18.40
N ILE A 192 16.64 -9.49 -17.32
CA ILE A 192 17.32 -8.71 -16.28
C ILE A 192 18.60 -8.08 -16.82
N GLY A 193 19.41 -8.83 -17.59
CA GLY A 193 20.62 -8.30 -18.21
C GLY A 193 20.33 -7.12 -19.14
N THR A 194 19.26 -7.19 -19.95
CA THR A 194 18.84 -6.09 -20.83
C THR A 194 18.37 -4.88 -20.04
N ILE A 195 17.64 -5.07 -18.93
CA ILE A 195 17.23 -3.99 -18.03
C ILE A 195 18.47 -3.28 -17.47
N VAL A 196 19.46 -4.02 -16.98
CA VAL A 196 20.70 -3.47 -16.42
C VAL A 196 21.48 -2.67 -17.47
N ARG A 197 21.68 -3.25 -18.66
CA ARG A 197 22.37 -2.60 -19.78
C ARG A 197 21.65 -1.34 -20.29
N SER A 198 20.35 -1.23 -20.04
CA SER A 198 19.51 -0.08 -20.42
C SER A 198 19.36 0.96 -19.30
N MET A 199 20.28 0.98 -18.32
CA MET A 199 20.28 1.89 -17.16
C MET A 199 19.14 1.65 -16.15
N GLY A 200 18.56 0.45 -16.12
CA GLY A 200 17.60 0.02 -15.12
C GLY A 200 18.21 -0.90 -14.06
N SER A 201 17.40 -1.31 -13.09
CA SER A 201 17.77 -2.34 -12.11
C SER A 201 16.52 -3.00 -11.53
N THR A 202 16.61 -4.28 -11.19
CA THR A 202 15.62 -5.00 -10.38
C THR A 202 16.15 -5.33 -8.97
N LEU A 203 17.42 -5.03 -8.70
CA LEU A 203 18.06 -5.25 -7.40
C LEU A 203 17.24 -4.62 -6.27
N SER A 204 16.94 -5.40 -5.23
CA SER A 204 16.20 -4.96 -4.05
C SER A 204 14.76 -4.46 -4.32
N ALA A 205 14.21 -4.67 -5.51
CA ALA A 205 12.80 -4.34 -5.77
C ALA A 205 11.83 -5.20 -4.93
N CYS A 206 12.28 -6.39 -4.53
CA CYS A 206 11.55 -7.35 -3.71
C CYS A 206 12.43 -7.82 -2.51
N GLY A 207 12.19 -8.98 -1.89
CA GLY A 207 13.03 -9.46 -0.76
C GLY A 207 12.82 -8.76 0.60
N ASP A 208 13.69 -9.08 1.56
CA ASP A 208 13.77 -8.48 2.91
C ASP A 208 14.87 -7.42 2.98
N ILE A 209 14.60 -6.35 2.26
CA ILE A 209 15.52 -5.26 2.00
C ILE A 209 14.72 -3.98 1.74
N ASN A 210 15.39 -2.84 1.66
CA ASN A 210 14.75 -1.60 1.25
C ASN A 210 14.13 -1.74 -0.14
N ARG A 211 12.86 -1.33 -0.26
CA ARG A 211 12.11 -1.31 -1.53
C ARG A 211 12.33 0.02 -2.25
N ASN A 212 11.70 0.15 -3.42
CA ASN A 212 11.73 1.40 -4.17
C ASN A 212 11.36 2.62 -3.29
N VAL A 213 12.20 3.65 -3.34
CA VAL A 213 12.04 4.88 -2.55
C VAL A 213 11.17 5.85 -3.34
N MET A 214 10.02 6.20 -2.77
CA MET A 214 9.05 7.05 -3.45
C MET A 214 9.34 8.54 -3.24
N ALA A 215 8.95 9.36 -4.20
CA ALA A 215 8.93 10.82 -4.13
C ALA A 215 7.82 11.38 -5.03
N PRO A 216 7.43 12.65 -4.89
CA PRO A 216 6.59 13.34 -5.87
C PRO A 216 7.08 13.12 -7.30
N ALA A 217 6.26 12.44 -8.11
CA ALA A 217 6.62 12.07 -9.48
C ALA A 217 6.72 13.31 -10.39
N ALA A 218 5.85 14.30 -10.17
CA ALA A 218 5.77 15.51 -10.99
C ALA A 218 7.14 16.19 -11.13
N PRO A 219 7.62 16.45 -12.35
CA PRO A 219 8.97 16.92 -12.61
C PRO A 219 9.20 18.42 -12.35
N PHE A 220 8.38 19.08 -11.52
CA PHE A 220 8.51 20.51 -11.22
C PHE A 220 9.97 20.93 -10.93
N SER A 221 10.45 21.96 -11.60
CA SER A 221 11.81 22.51 -11.46
C SER A 221 11.98 23.39 -10.22
N GLY A 222 10.87 23.91 -9.67
CA GLY A 222 10.87 24.83 -8.52
C GLY A 222 10.44 24.20 -7.20
N GLY A 223 10.61 24.97 -6.12
CA GLY A 223 10.25 24.56 -4.76
C GLY A 223 11.09 23.39 -4.23
N GLY A 224 10.54 22.61 -3.31
CA GLY A 224 11.22 21.45 -2.72
C GLY A 224 11.23 20.19 -3.59
N TYR A 225 10.54 20.21 -4.73
CA TYR A 225 10.31 19.03 -5.57
C TYR A 225 11.60 18.40 -6.14
N PRO A 226 12.55 19.16 -6.73
CA PRO A 226 13.83 18.60 -7.18
C PRO A 226 14.62 17.97 -6.03
N ALA A 227 14.67 18.66 -4.89
CA ALA A 227 15.40 18.20 -3.72
C ALA A 227 14.80 16.92 -3.12
N ALA A 228 13.47 16.78 -3.09
CA ALA A 228 12.80 15.58 -2.60
C ALA A 228 13.10 14.35 -3.47
N ARG A 229 13.14 14.52 -4.79
CA ARG A 229 13.52 13.44 -5.72
C ARG A 229 14.99 13.06 -5.59
N LEU A 230 15.88 14.06 -5.51
CA LEU A 230 17.30 13.82 -5.28
C LEU A 230 17.53 13.07 -3.96
N LEU A 231 16.83 13.44 -2.89
CA LEU A 231 16.91 12.74 -1.61
C LEU A 231 16.41 11.29 -1.72
N ALA A 232 15.36 11.03 -2.49
CA ALA A 232 14.90 9.66 -2.74
C ALA A 232 15.95 8.82 -3.50
N ASP A 233 16.62 9.41 -4.50
CA ASP A 233 17.75 8.76 -5.20
C ASP A 233 18.89 8.46 -4.22
N GLN A 234 19.29 9.45 -3.41
CA GLN A 234 20.35 9.30 -2.41
C GLN A 234 20.03 8.23 -1.36
N ILE A 235 18.79 8.15 -0.88
CA ILE A 235 18.36 7.12 0.06
C ILE A 235 18.37 5.75 -0.61
N ALA A 236 17.93 5.64 -1.86
CA ALA A 236 17.98 4.38 -2.57
C ALA A 236 19.44 3.88 -2.67
N ASP A 237 20.37 4.76 -3.05
CA ASP A 237 21.79 4.43 -3.17
C ASP A 237 22.45 4.10 -1.82
N LEU A 238 22.12 4.85 -0.77
CA LEU A 238 22.57 4.62 0.60
C LEU A 238 22.22 3.19 1.06
N LEU A 239 21.01 2.75 0.72
CA LEU A 239 20.42 1.50 1.16
C LEU A 239 20.60 0.35 0.15
N THR A 240 21.47 0.51 -0.86
CA THR A 240 21.89 -0.58 -1.75
C THR A 240 22.81 -1.54 -1.00
N PRO A 241 22.55 -2.87 -1.04
CA PRO A 241 23.45 -3.85 -0.43
C PRO A 241 24.78 -3.92 -1.20
N GLU A 242 25.91 -4.13 -0.52
CA GLU A 242 27.24 -4.05 -1.13
C GLU A 242 27.70 -5.36 -1.77
N ALA A 243 27.74 -6.44 -0.99
CA ALA A 243 28.12 -7.76 -1.48
C ALA A 243 27.02 -8.33 -2.39
N ALA A 244 25.75 -8.15 -2.01
CA ALA A 244 24.62 -8.64 -2.80
C ALA A 244 24.42 -7.90 -4.12
N GLU A 245 24.87 -6.64 -4.26
CA GLU A 245 24.99 -6.00 -5.57
C GLU A 245 26.00 -6.74 -6.46
N GLY A 246 27.11 -7.21 -5.88
CA GLY A 246 28.08 -8.06 -6.57
C GLY A 246 27.45 -9.35 -7.09
N SER A 247 26.75 -10.09 -6.22
CA SER A 247 26.02 -11.31 -6.62
C SER A 247 24.98 -11.04 -7.72
N TYR A 248 24.27 -9.92 -7.63
CA TYR A 248 23.32 -9.52 -8.65
C TYR A 248 24.00 -9.29 -10.02
N LEU A 249 25.14 -8.59 -10.06
CA LEU A 249 25.84 -8.35 -11.32
C LEU A 249 26.50 -9.62 -11.86
N ASP A 250 27.01 -10.48 -10.99
CA ASP A 250 27.54 -11.81 -11.36
C ASP A 250 26.48 -12.64 -12.10
N LEU A 251 25.29 -12.78 -11.53
CA LEU A 251 24.22 -13.62 -12.10
C LEU A 251 23.65 -13.05 -13.41
N TRP A 252 23.44 -11.74 -13.49
CA TRP A 252 22.61 -11.15 -14.55
C TRP A 252 23.38 -10.44 -15.67
N VAL A 253 24.63 -10.03 -15.41
CA VAL A 253 25.50 -9.37 -16.40
C VAL A 253 26.94 -9.91 -16.33
N ASP A 254 27.09 -11.17 -15.96
CA ASP A 254 28.35 -11.92 -16.03
C ASP A 254 29.50 -11.25 -15.26
N GLY A 255 29.16 -10.62 -14.13
CA GLY A 255 30.12 -9.99 -13.23
C GLY A 255 30.62 -8.62 -13.69
N ASP A 256 30.00 -8.01 -14.72
CA ASP A 256 30.39 -6.69 -15.20
C ASP A 256 30.10 -5.59 -14.15
N LEU A 257 31.15 -5.25 -13.39
CA LEU A 257 31.07 -4.26 -12.31
C LEU A 257 30.95 -2.81 -12.82
N THR A 258 31.03 -2.56 -14.13
CA THR A 258 30.82 -1.20 -14.66
C THR A 258 29.40 -0.68 -14.40
N TYR A 259 28.45 -1.60 -14.21
CA TYR A 259 27.04 -1.36 -13.86
C TYR A 259 26.77 -1.15 -12.36
N ARG A 260 27.80 -1.20 -11.49
CA ARG A 260 27.61 -0.88 -10.06
C ARG A 260 27.02 0.52 -9.89
N ILE A 261 26.13 0.65 -8.92
CA ILE A 261 25.53 1.93 -8.54
C ILE A 261 26.64 2.88 -8.09
N ARG A 262 26.62 4.10 -8.63
CA ARG A 262 27.62 5.14 -8.38
C ARG A 262 27.04 6.20 -7.44
N PRO A 263 27.16 6.03 -6.11
CA PRO A 263 26.58 6.97 -5.15
C PRO A 263 27.22 8.35 -5.25
N SER A 264 26.43 9.38 -4.96
CA SER A 264 26.93 10.76 -4.79
C SER A 264 27.95 10.87 -3.65
N ALA A 265 28.75 11.95 -3.63
CA ALA A 265 29.73 12.17 -2.57
C ALA A 265 29.11 12.23 -1.17
N ALA A 266 27.90 12.80 -1.04
CA ALA A 266 27.16 12.82 0.22
C ALA A 266 26.81 11.40 0.70
N VAL A 267 26.31 10.56 -0.21
CA VAL A 267 25.99 9.16 0.08
C VAL A 267 27.26 8.38 0.45
N LYS A 268 28.37 8.57 -0.27
CA LYS A 268 29.66 7.92 0.07
C LYS A 268 30.11 8.24 1.50
N ARG A 269 30.00 9.51 1.93
CA ARG A 269 30.31 9.91 3.32
C ARG A 269 29.40 9.23 4.33
N ALA A 270 28.11 9.12 4.04
CA ALA A 270 27.16 8.41 4.90
C ALA A 270 27.44 6.91 4.96
N LYS A 271 27.74 6.27 3.82
CA LYS A 271 28.10 4.84 3.76
C LYS A 271 29.38 4.51 4.51
N ALA A 272 30.35 5.43 4.58
CA ALA A 272 31.58 5.20 5.35
C ALA A 272 31.28 4.86 6.82
N ARG A 273 30.24 5.49 7.40
CA ARG A 273 29.78 5.24 8.77
C ARG A 273 29.05 3.91 8.95
N GLN A 274 28.73 3.19 7.88
CA GLN A 274 28.12 1.84 7.99
C GLN A 274 29.09 0.82 8.56
N LYS A 275 30.38 1.14 8.68
CA LYS A 275 31.41 0.30 9.31
C LYS A 275 31.71 0.71 10.76
N GLU A 276 30.92 1.62 11.32
CA GLU A 276 31.16 2.23 12.62
C GLU A 276 29.99 1.99 13.58
N GLY A 277 30.31 1.89 14.88
CA GLY A 277 29.34 1.90 15.98
C GLY A 277 28.22 0.87 15.84
N ALA A 278 27.02 1.23 16.27
CA ALA A 278 25.84 0.36 16.23
C ALA A 278 25.24 0.18 14.81
N VAL A 279 25.61 1.04 13.86
CA VAL A 279 25.14 0.90 12.47
C VAL A 279 25.80 -0.29 11.78
N PHE A 280 27.05 -0.61 12.14
CA PHE A 280 27.75 -1.77 11.59
C PHE A 280 27.08 -3.09 11.96
N SER A 281 26.87 -3.94 10.95
CA SER A 281 26.24 -5.26 11.08
C SER A 281 27.16 -6.33 11.68
N GLY A 282 28.47 -6.05 11.76
CA GLY A 282 29.49 -7.05 12.04
C GLY A 282 30.05 -7.74 10.79
N ASP A 283 29.47 -7.50 9.61
CA ASP A 283 29.89 -8.08 8.35
C ASP A 283 30.54 -7.00 7.46
N SER A 284 31.84 -7.12 7.19
CA SER A 284 32.57 -6.11 6.41
C SER A 284 32.20 -6.09 4.92
N GLU A 285 31.69 -7.19 4.37
CA GLU A 285 31.25 -7.29 2.98
C GLU A 285 29.83 -6.73 2.81
N GLU A 286 29.01 -6.82 3.86
CA GLU A 286 27.65 -6.29 3.89
C GLU A 286 27.40 -5.41 5.14
N PRO A 287 28.02 -4.21 5.23
CA PRO A 287 28.17 -3.44 6.47
C PRO A 287 26.86 -2.99 7.13
N LEU A 288 25.84 -2.68 6.33
CA LEU A 288 24.56 -2.21 6.85
C LEU A 288 23.58 -3.36 7.11
N TYR A 289 23.52 -4.34 6.20
CA TYR A 289 22.49 -5.38 6.24
C TYR A 289 22.93 -6.64 7.00
N GLY A 290 24.21 -6.98 6.93
CA GLY A 290 24.75 -8.26 7.39
C GLY A 290 24.22 -9.45 6.59
N SER A 291 24.75 -10.63 6.89
CA SER A 291 24.44 -11.89 6.20
C SER A 291 22.97 -12.31 6.21
N THR A 292 22.17 -11.78 7.16
CA THR A 292 20.73 -12.08 7.26
C THR A 292 19.84 -10.97 6.72
N TYR A 293 20.39 -9.86 6.22
CA TYR A 293 19.63 -8.70 5.75
C TYR A 293 18.58 -8.24 6.78
N LEU A 294 17.45 -7.68 6.34
CA LEU A 294 16.39 -7.28 7.27
C LEU A 294 15.47 -8.44 7.66
N PRO A 295 14.73 -8.32 8.77
CA PRO A 295 13.66 -9.27 9.11
C PRO A 295 12.53 -9.30 8.07
N ARG A 296 12.29 -8.16 7.41
CA ARG A 296 11.24 -8.00 6.39
C ARG A 296 11.53 -6.83 5.45
N LYS A 297 10.73 -6.71 4.39
CA LYS A 297 10.71 -5.55 3.48
C LYS A 297 10.66 -4.22 4.26
N PHE A 298 11.41 -3.24 3.78
CA PHE A 298 11.49 -1.91 4.35
C PHE A 298 11.12 -0.86 3.29
N LYS A 299 10.34 0.15 3.64
CA LYS A 299 9.77 1.09 2.68
C LYS A 299 10.00 2.53 3.13
N VAL A 300 10.56 3.33 2.24
CA VAL A 300 10.77 4.76 2.46
C VAL A 300 9.98 5.57 1.44
N ALA A 301 9.47 6.73 1.84
CA ALA A 301 9.02 7.77 0.93
C ALA A 301 9.47 9.15 1.40
N VAL A 302 9.73 10.01 0.41
CA VAL A 302 10.04 11.43 0.58
C VAL A 302 8.89 12.23 -0.03
N THR A 303 8.57 13.38 0.54
CA THR A 303 7.64 14.33 -0.07
C THR A 303 8.00 15.76 0.34
N VAL A 304 7.23 16.73 -0.15
CA VAL A 304 7.30 18.14 0.22
C VAL A 304 6.07 18.54 1.06
N PRO A 305 6.13 19.63 1.84
CA PRO A 305 5.02 20.05 2.69
C PRO A 305 3.69 20.19 1.92
N GLY A 306 2.64 19.56 2.43
CA GLY A 306 1.30 19.57 1.83
C GLY A 306 1.02 18.52 0.75
N ASP A 307 2.05 17.94 0.13
CA ASP A 307 1.90 16.89 -0.89
C ASP A 307 1.94 15.50 -0.25
N ASN A 308 0.88 14.71 -0.42
CA ASN A 308 0.78 13.34 0.08
C ASN A 308 0.51 12.33 -1.05
N ALA A 309 0.96 12.62 -2.28
CA ALA A 309 0.91 11.66 -3.39
C ALA A 309 1.52 10.30 -3.03
N VAL A 310 2.55 10.30 -2.18
CA VAL A 310 3.30 9.11 -1.76
C VAL A 310 2.62 8.28 -0.67
N ASP A 311 1.46 8.69 -0.15
CA ASP A 311 0.76 8.03 0.95
C ASP A 311 1.71 7.77 2.14
N LEU A 312 2.26 8.88 2.65
CA LEU A 312 3.45 8.94 3.51
C LEU A 312 3.34 8.07 4.76
N LEU A 313 2.17 8.08 5.39
CA LEU A 313 1.94 7.40 6.67
C LEU A 313 1.93 5.87 6.53
N THR A 314 1.94 5.32 5.31
CA THR A 314 1.95 3.87 5.07
C THR A 314 3.36 3.27 4.97
N GLN A 315 4.40 4.11 5.09
CA GLN A 315 5.81 3.72 4.95
C GLN A 315 6.45 3.34 6.28
N ASP A 316 7.52 2.54 6.22
CA ASP A 316 8.36 2.32 7.41
C ASP A 316 9.04 3.64 7.80
N ILE A 317 9.53 4.42 6.82
CA ILE A 317 9.96 5.82 7.02
C ILE A 317 9.25 6.75 6.04
N GLY A 318 8.64 7.81 6.56
CA GLY A 318 8.14 8.94 5.78
C GLY A 318 8.95 10.21 6.07
N LEU A 319 9.37 10.92 5.03
CA LEU A 319 10.09 12.19 5.13
C LEU A 319 9.31 13.33 4.46
N VAL A 320 9.10 14.44 5.17
CA VAL A 320 8.62 15.70 4.59
C VAL A 320 9.79 16.67 4.54
N LEU A 321 10.34 16.89 3.35
CA LEU A 321 11.53 17.70 3.11
C LEU A 321 11.20 19.18 3.02
N PHE A 322 11.80 19.98 3.90
CA PHE A 322 11.73 21.43 3.87
C PHE A 322 12.94 21.99 3.15
N THR A 323 12.73 23.01 2.31
CA THR A 323 13.78 23.74 1.62
C THR A 323 13.77 25.23 1.97
N ASP A 324 14.86 25.92 1.66
CA ASP A 324 14.86 27.39 1.59
C ASP A 324 14.14 27.87 0.30
N PRO A 325 13.95 29.19 0.10
CA PRO A 325 13.33 29.74 -1.12
C PRO A 325 14.07 29.41 -2.43
N ASN A 326 15.35 29.05 -2.36
CA ASN A 326 16.18 28.67 -3.51
C ASN A 326 16.13 27.14 -3.76
N GLY A 327 15.31 26.40 -3.02
CA GLY A 327 15.19 24.94 -3.15
C GLY A 327 16.29 24.14 -2.45
N ARG A 328 17.15 24.77 -1.63
CA ARG A 328 18.19 24.05 -0.88
C ARG A 328 17.59 23.31 0.31
N PRO A 329 17.90 22.02 0.52
CA PRO A 329 17.45 21.25 1.69
C PRO A 329 17.78 21.93 3.01
N ARG A 330 16.79 22.06 3.90
CA ARG A 330 16.99 22.46 5.30
C ARG A 330 16.93 21.27 6.25
N GLY A 331 16.08 20.28 5.95
CA GLY A 331 15.90 19.08 6.74
C GLY A 331 14.49 18.52 6.60
N CYS A 332 14.19 17.45 7.33
CA CYS A 332 12.96 16.68 7.19
C CYS A 332 12.19 16.60 8.50
N ASN A 333 10.86 16.72 8.45
CA ASN A 333 10.03 16.02 9.42
C ASN A 333 10.05 14.53 9.09
N VAL A 334 10.15 13.69 10.12
CA VAL A 334 10.35 12.24 10.00
C VAL A 334 9.21 11.52 10.70
N TYR A 335 8.66 10.52 10.01
CA TYR A 335 7.60 9.63 10.47
C TYR A 335 8.08 8.18 10.39
N VAL A 336 7.75 7.35 11.37
CA VAL A 336 8.22 5.96 11.45
C VAL A 336 7.13 4.95 11.78
N GLY A 337 7.22 3.74 11.22
CA GLY A 337 6.41 2.61 11.66
C GLY A 337 5.04 2.44 11.00
N GLY A 338 4.88 2.87 9.75
CA GLY A 338 3.69 2.60 8.95
C GLY A 338 3.70 1.24 8.24
N GLY A 339 2.53 0.72 7.92
CA GLY A 339 2.42 -0.45 7.05
C GLY A 339 1.04 -1.12 7.00
N MET A 340 0.65 -1.50 5.80
CA MET A 340 -0.72 -1.96 5.50
C MET A 340 -0.97 -3.45 5.77
N GLY A 341 0.01 -4.33 5.57
CA GLY A 341 -0.25 -5.78 5.53
C GLY A 341 -0.79 -6.35 6.84
N ARG A 342 -1.89 -7.10 6.75
CA ARG A 342 -2.49 -7.89 7.83
C ARG A 342 -2.95 -9.26 7.32
N THR A 343 -3.45 -10.11 8.21
CA THR A 343 -4.11 -11.38 7.87
C THR A 343 -5.55 -11.35 8.38
N HIS A 344 -6.48 -11.90 7.61
CA HIS A 344 -7.83 -12.18 8.08
C HIS A 344 -7.82 -13.07 9.33
N ASN A 345 -8.73 -12.79 10.26
CA ASN A 345 -8.96 -13.53 11.51
C ASN A 345 -7.71 -13.65 12.42
N LYS A 346 -6.80 -12.68 12.34
CA LYS A 346 -5.57 -12.59 13.15
C LYS A 346 -5.38 -11.16 13.60
N GLU A 347 -5.99 -10.82 14.73
CA GLU A 347 -5.99 -9.47 15.30
C GLU A 347 -4.59 -9.01 15.72
N GLU A 348 -3.65 -9.94 15.93
CA GLU A 348 -2.23 -9.62 16.15
C GLU A 348 -1.56 -9.02 14.90
N THR A 349 -2.23 -9.02 13.75
CA THR A 349 -1.77 -8.36 12.52
C THR A 349 -2.73 -7.27 12.06
N PHE A 350 -2.27 -6.03 12.00
CA PHE A 350 -3.14 -4.86 11.76
C PHE A 350 -2.48 -3.84 10.83
N ALA A 351 -3.27 -3.06 10.08
CA ALA A 351 -2.75 -1.90 9.36
C ALA A 351 -2.38 -0.78 10.35
N ARG A 352 -1.30 -0.05 10.07
CA ARG A 352 -0.80 1.00 10.97
C ARG A 352 -0.30 2.22 10.18
N THR A 353 -0.60 3.42 10.66
CA THR A 353 0.02 4.67 10.21
C THR A 353 1.30 4.97 10.98
N ALA A 354 2.27 5.60 10.34
CA ALA A 354 3.52 6.00 10.95
C ALA A 354 3.35 7.09 12.03
N ASP A 355 4.14 7.02 13.10
CA ASP A 355 4.17 8.04 14.16
C ASP A 355 5.16 9.16 13.83
N PRO A 356 4.93 10.38 14.35
CA PRO A 356 5.92 11.44 14.27
C PRO A 356 7.15 11.15 15.14
N LEU A 357 8.33 11.08 14.49
CA LEU A 357 9.61 10.97 15.19
C LEU A 357 10.13 12.35 15.62
N GLY A 358 10.17 13.31 14.69
CA GLY A 358 10.65 14.67 14.91
C GLY A 358 11.24 15.28 13.64
N TYR A 359 11.98 16.38 13.79
CA TYR A 359 12.67 17.09 12.72
C TYR A 359 14.19 16.87 12.79
N VAL A 360 14.80 16.57 11.63
CA VAL A 360 16.26 16.36 11.50
C VAL A 360 16.82 17.27 10.40
N ALA A 361 17.99 17.86 10.65
CA ALA A 361 18.66 18.76 9.69
C ALA A 361 19.12 18.00 8.44
N ALA A 362 19.20 18.69 7.30
CA ALA A 362 19.45 18.06 5.99
C ALA A 362 20.71 17.18 5.96
N ASP A 363 21.80 17.63 6.60
CA ASP A 363 23.08 16.93 6.60
C ASP A 363 23.03 15.59 7.37
N ASP A 364 22.11 15.45 8.32
CA ASP A 364 21.98 14.29 9.20
C ASP A 364 20.92 13.29 8.71
N VAL A 365 20.13 13.65 7.67
CA VAL A 365 19.01 12.81 7.21
C VAL A 365 19.49 11.43 6.77
N LEU A 366 20.57 11.35 5.97
CA LEU A 366 21.06 10.06 5.49
C LEU A 366 21.55 9.17 6.64
N ASP A 367 22.18 9.76 7.66
CA ASP A 367 22.64 9.02 8.85
C ASP A 367 21.48 8.50 9.68
N LEU A 368 20.43 9.31 9.84
CA LEU A 368 19.20 8.88 10.51
C LEU A 368 18.56 7.68 9.80
N ILE A 369 18.51 7.70 8.46
CA ILE A 369 17.87 6.62 7.69
C ILE A 369 18.58 5.29 7.90
N GLN A 370 19.92 5.26 7.80
CA GLN A 370 20.66 4.02 8.05
C GLN A 370 20.63 3.59 9.52
N ALA A 371 20.57 4.54 10.46
CA ALA A 371 20.39 4.25 11.89
C ALA A 371 19.04 3.59 12.19
N ILE A 372 17.94 4.11 11.63
CA ILE A 372 16.60 3.50 11.78
C ILE A 372 16.59 2.10 11.15
N LEU A 373 17.22 1.93 10.00
CA LEU A 373 17.32 0.61 9.36
C LEU A 373 18.11 -0.38 10.22
N ALA A 374 19.26 0.03 10.76
CA ALA A 374 20.07 -0.81 11.65
C ALA A 374 19.30 -1.18 12.93
N LEU A 375 18.57 -0.24 13.54
CA LEU A 375 17.69 -0.54 14.68
C LEU A 375 16.64 -1.60 14.30
N GLN A 376 16.00 -1.48 13.13
CA GLN A 376 15.07 -2.50 12.64
C GLN A 376 15.75 -3.84 12.34
N ARG A 377 16.98 -3.84 11.84
CA ARG A 377 17.80 -5.05 11.61
C ARG A 377 18.03 -5.80 12.92
N ASP A 378 18.32 -5.07 13.99
CA ASP A 378 18.80 -5.62 15.27
C ASP A 378 17.65 -6.01 16.20
N HIS A 379 16.55 -5.26 16.18
CA HIS A 379 15.43 -5.46 17.11
C HIS A 379 14.16 -6.01 16.47
N GLY A 380 14.07 -6.06 15.14
CA GLY A 380 12.88 -6.56 14.45
C GLY A 380 12.73 -8.09 14.57
N ASP A 381 11.48 -8.55 14.74
CA ASP A 381 11.17 -9.97 14.92
C ASP A 381 11.59 -10.82 13.70
N ARG A 382 12.47 -11.80 13.93
CA ARG A 382 12.93 -12.76 12.91
C ARG A 382 12.34 -14.16 13.07
N GLN A 383 11.55 -14.39 14.13
CA GLN A 383 10.88 -15.65 14.42
C GLN A 383 9.52 -15.71 13.74
N GLN A 384 8.72 -14.63 13.85
CA GLN A 384 7.39 -14.58 13.24
C GLN A 384 7.35 -13.56 12.09
N ARG A 385 7.48 -14.07 10.86
CA ARG A 385 7.53 -13.24 9.64
C ARG A 385 6.33 -12.31 9.43
N ARG A 386 5.16 -12.65 9.96
CA ARG A 386 3.94 -11.81 9.89
C ARG A 386 4.02 -10.59 10.81
N HIS A 387 4.87 -10.67 11.82
CA HIS A 387 5.15 -9.69 12.86
C HIS A 387 6.51 -8.97 12.65
N ALA A 388 7.29 -9.37 11.65
CA ALA A 388 8.64 -8.88 11.36
C ALA A 388 8.77 -7.43 10.82
N ARG A 389 7.67 -6.69 10.63
CA ARG A 389 7.73 -5.30 10.11
C ARG A 389 7.94 -4.31 11.25
N MET A 390 8.65 -3.21 10.99
CA MET A 390 8.97 -2.18 12.00
C MET A 390 7.76 -1.59 12.72
N LYS A 391 6.59 -1.58 12.06
CA LYS A 391 5.33 -1.17 12.70
C LYS A 391 4.97 -1.98 13.96
N TYR A 392 5.36 -3.25 14.03
CA TYR A 392 5.09 -4.11 15.19
C TYR A 392 6.11 -3.85 16.28
N LEU A 393 7.40 -3.74 15.92
CA LEU A 393 8.44 -3.31 16.87
C LEU A 393 8.05 -2.02 17.61
N ILE A 394 7.57 -1.01 16.87
CA ILE A 394 7.11 0.26 17.46
C ILE A 394 5.80 0.08 18.22
N HIS A 395 4.89 -0.79 17.77
CA HIS A 395 3.66 -1.07 18.50
C HIS A 395 3.94 -1.71 19.87
N ASP A 396 4.80 -2.72 19.92
CA ASP A 396 5.06 -3.49 21.13
C ASP A 396 5.92 -2.74 22.14
N ARG A 397 6.93 -2.01 21.65
CA ARG A 397 7.87 -1.28 22.51
C ARG A 397 7.48 0.16 22.76
N GLY A 398 6.63 0.74 21.91
CA GLY A 398 6.24 2.13 21.94
C GLY A 398 7.25 3.08 21.28
N ILE A 399 6.74 4.23 20.81
CA ILE A 399 7.56 5.27 20.17
C ILE A 399 8.59 5.90 21.13
N GLY A 400 8.31 5.91 22.44
CA GLY A 400 9.24 6.39 23.46
C GLY A 400 10.51 5.54 23.54
N TRP A 401 10.34 4.22 23.66
CA TRP A 401 11.45 3.26 23.59
C TRP A 401 12.22 3.40 22.28
N PHE A 402 11.51 3.49 21.15
CA PHE A 402 12.14 3.59 19.85
C PHE A 402 13.06 4.82 19.74
N LYS A 403 12.61 5.99 20.22
CA LYS A 403 13.41 7.21 20.29
C LYS A 403 14.65 7.04 21.17
N GLN A 404 14.49 6.41 22.32
CA GLN A 404 15.58 6.16 23.27
C GLN A 404 16.62 5.22 22.66
N GLU A 405 16.21 4.08 22.11
CA GLU A 405 17.12 3.10 21.51
C GLU A 405 17.84 3.66 20.30
N LEU A 406 17.17 4.49 19.49
CA LEU A 406 17.74 5.16 18.33
C LEU A 406 18.96 6.03 18.67
N THR A 407 19.06 6.57 19.89
CA THR A 407 20.23 7.37 20.32
C THR A 407 21.55 6.60 20.28
N ARG A 408 21.51 5.26 20.33
CA ARG A 408 22.70 4.40 20.19
C ARG A 408 23.20 4.31 18.75
N TYR A 409 22.32 4.51 17.79
CA TYR A 409 22.59 4.42 16.35
C TYR A 409 22.77 5.81 15.72
N PHE A 410 22.18 6.84 16.32
CA PHE A 410 22.13 8.20 15.80
C PHE A 410 22.33 9.22 16.92
N SER A 411 23.45 9.95 16.86
CA SER A 411 23.87 10.89 17.91
C SER A 411 23.40 12.33 17.69
N GLN A 412 22.87 12.66 16.50
CA GLN A 412 22.49 14.03 16.18
C GLN A 412 21.12 14.39 16.76
N PRO A 413 20.81 15.68 16.97
CA PRO A 413 19.55 16.10 17.58
C PRO A 413 18.33 15.79 16.71
N ILE A 414 17.33 15.13 17.29
CA ILE A 414 15.96 15.03 16.74
C ILE A 414 15.10 16.10 17.43
N ARG A 415 14.78 17.17 16.70
CA ARG A 415 14.02 18.31 17.22
C ARG A 415 12.51 18.06 17.14
N PRO A 416 11.66 18.88 17.80
CA PRO A 416 10.22 18.86 17.56
C PRO A 416 9.90 19.04 16.07
N LEU A 417 8.77 18.49 15.64
CA LEU A 417 8.29 18.65 14.27
C LEU A 417 8.12 20.13 13.90
N ARG A 418 8.36 20.43 12.63
CA ARG A 418 7.95 21.69 12.03
C ARG A 418 6.50 21.63 11.58
N ASP A 419 5.85 22.78 11.49
CA ASP A 419 4.48 22.86 10.98
C ASP A 419 4.41 22.44 9.50
N GLU A 420 3.38 21.67 9.19
CA GLU A 420 3.07 21.20 7.84
C GLU A 420 1.71 21.76 7.39
N PRO A 421 1.58 22.21 6.13
CA PRO A 421 0.28 22.46 5.54
C PRO A 421 -0.59 21.20 5.53
N LYS A 422 -1.91 21.38 5.43
CA LYS A 422 -2.85 20.27 5.27
C LYS A 422 -2.46 19.42 4.05
N ARG A 423 -2.29 18.12 4.29
CA ARG A 423 -1.94 17.13 3.27
C ARG A 423 -3.06 16.98 2.23
N LYS A 424 -2.64 16.89 0.97
CA LYS A 424 -3.51 16.64 -0.18
C LYS A 424 -2.95 15.47 -0.99
N LEU A 425 -3.82 14.58 -1.45
CA LEU A 425 -3.46 13.60 -2.46
C LEU A 425 -3.37 14.31 -3.81
N LEU A 426 -2.16 14.46 -4.35
CA LEU A 426 -1.91 15.01 -5.68
C LEU A 426 -1.63 13.85 -6.65
N ASP A 427 -2.33 13.82 -7.79
CA ASP A 427 -2.18 12.79 -8.83
C ASP A 427 -1.31 13.23 -10.01
N TYR A 428 -1.21 14.55 -10.22
CA TYR A 428 -0.46 15.19 -11.30
C TYR A 428 -0.99 14.90 -12.71
N LEU A 429 -2.28 14.56 -12.86
CA LEU A 429 -2.91 14.34 -14.16
C LEU A 429 -3.13 15.65 -14.93
N GLY A 430 -3.18 15.56 -16.26
CA GLY A 430 -3.37 16.70 -17.15
C GLY A 430 -2.07 17.43 -17.49
N TRP A 431 -2.18 18.54 -18.20
CA TRP A 431 -1.05 19.34 -18.66
C TRP A 431 -0.55 20.34 -17.61
N HIS A 432 0.74 20.30 -17.31
CA HIS A 432 1.38 21.16 -16.31
C HIS A 432 2.62 21.84 -16.86
N ARG A 433 2.90 23.06 -16.39
CA ARG A 433 4.21 23.67 -16.57
C ARG A 433 5.20 23.01 -15.61
N GLN A 434 6.32 22.55 -16.14
CA GLN A 434 7.40 21.97 -15.35
C GLN A 434 8.29 23.07 -14.75
N GLY A 435 8.64 24.06 -15.57
CA GLY A 435 9.68 25.07 -15.34
C GLY A 435 10.49 25.27 -16.63
N ASP A 436 11.16 26.41 -16.78
CA ASP A 436 12.14 26.65 -17.86
C ASP A 436 11.61 26.39 -19.29
N GLY A 437 10.34 26.72 -19.55
CA GLY A 437 9.70 26.51 -20.85
C GLY A 437 9.30 25.06 -21.15
N LEU A 438 9.55 24.13 -20.23
CA LEU A 438 9.15 22.73 -20.32
C LEU A 438 7.77 22.47 -19.72
N TRP A 439 7.13 21.43 -20.22
CA TRP A 439 5.83 20.93 -19.79
C TRP A 439 5.93 19.45 -19.44
N PHE A 440 4.95 18.97 -18.69
CA PHE A 440 4.67 17.54 -18.59
C PHE A 440 3.16 17.32 -18.70
N VAL A 441 2.77 16.10 -19.06
CA VAL A 441 1.36 15.67 -19.04
C VAL A 441 1.23 14.37 -18.26
N GLY A 442 0.33 14.35 -17.29
CA GLY A 442 -0.03 13.13 -16.57
C GLY A 442 -1.21 12.43 -17.23
N LEU A 443 -1.03 11.15 -17.53
CA LEU A 443 -2.00 10.30 -18.20
C LEU A 443 -2.61 9.32 -17.18
N PRO A 444 -3.95 9.30 -17.04
CA PRO A 444 -4.61 8.35 -16.17
C PRO A 444 -4.42 6.95 -16.72
N LEU A 445 -3.97 6.02 -15.87
CA LEU A 445 -3.81 4.63 -16.22
C LEU A 445 -4.56 3.80 -15.19
N LEU A 446 -5.83 3.50 -15.48
CA LEU A 446 -6.67 2.75 -14.54
C LEU A 446 -6.01 1.41 -14.23
N CYS A 447 -5.85 1.14 -12.93
CA CYS A 447 -5.08 -0.01 -12.44
C CYS A 447 -3.65 -0.09 -13.00
N GLY A 448 -3.03 0.99 -13.47
CA GLY A 448 -1.65 1.02 -13.98
C GLY A 448 -1.31 0.04 -15.10
N ARG A 449 -2.29 -0.54 -15.81
CA ARG A 449 -2.05 -1.52 -16.87
C ARG A 449 -1.84 -0.83 -18.21
N LEU A 450 -0.69 -1.07 -18.82
CA LEU A 450 -0.35 -0.59 -20.16
C LEU A 450 -0.23 -1.78 -21.12
N GLU A 451 -1.10 -1.81 -22.13
CA GLU A 451 -1.22 -2.91 -23.09
C GLU A 451 -1.80 -2.45 -24.44
N GLY A 452 -1.77 -3.34 -25.43
CA GLY A 452 -2.39 -3.15 -26.74
C GLY A 452 -1.95 -1.88 -27.49
N GLU A 453 -2.89 -1.29 -28.23
CA GLU A 453 -2.64 -0.09 -29.05
C GLU A 453 -2.16 1.12 -28.25
N THR A 454 -2.62 1.26 -27.00
CA THR A 454 -2.19 2.36 -26.13
C THR A 454 -0.71 2.24 -25.77
N LYS A 455 -0.24 1.02 -25.43
CA LYS A 455 1.18 0.73 -25.19
C LYS A 455 2.02 1.04 -26.42
N LEU A 456 1.63 0.50 -27.58
CA LEU A 456 2.34 0.70 -28.84
C LEU A 456 2.43 2.18 -29.22
N ALA A 457 1.33 2.92 -29.09
CA ALA A 457 1.33 4.34 -29.41
C ALA A 457 2.19 5.15 -28.43
N LEU A 458 2.11 4.89 -27.13
CA LEU A 458 2.96 5.57 -26.14
C LEU A 458 4.44 5.26 -26.35
N ARG A 459 4.81 4.04 -26.76
CA ARG A 459 6.18 3.72 -27.19
C ARG A 459 6.65 4.65 -28.30
N ARG A 460 5.87 4.79 -29.38
CA ARG A 460 6.20 5.67 -30.51
C ARG A 460 6.38 7.12 -30.07
N LEU A 461 5.49 7.61 -29.20
CA LEU A 461 5.56 8.98 -28.68
C LEU A 461 6.81 9.21 -27.83
N VAL A 462 7.12 8.29 -26.92
CA VAL A 462 8.32 8.36 -26.06
C VAL A 462 9.58 8.36 -26.92
N GLU A 463 9.64 7.50 -27.93
CA GLU A 463 10.77 7.40 -28.86
C GLU A 463 10.92 8.66 -29.72
N PHE A 464 9.85 9.12 -30.37
CA PHE A 464 9.91 10.25 -31.30
C PHE A 464 10.20 11.57 -30.57
N TYR A 465 9.51 11.83 -29.46
CA TYR A 465 9.64 13.09 -28.73
C TYR A 465 10.74 13.07 -27.65
N GLN A 466 11.38 11.92 -27.42
CA GLN A 466 12.40 11.70 -26.38
C GLN A 466 11.88 12.04 -24.97
N LEU A 467 10.68 11.54 -24.64
CA LEU A 467 9.97 11.88 -23.40
C LEU A 467 10.45 11.01 -22.24
N GLU A 468 10.93 11.65 -21.16
CA GLU A 468 11.17 10.92 -19.92
C GLU A 468 9.82 10.48 -19.33
N VAL A 469 9.75 9.22 -18.92
CA VAL A 469 8.56 8.65 -18.26
C VAL A 469 8.74 8.69 -16.75
N ARG A 470 7.69 9.09 -16.04
CA ARG A 470 7.63 8.96 -14.57
C ARG A 470 6.37 8.29 -14.11
N LEU A 471 6.49 7.42 -13.12
CA LEU A 471 5.37 6.67 -12.55
C LEU A 471 4.90 7.29 -11.24
N THR A 472 3.59 7.39 -11.05
CA THR A 472 3.00 7.94 -9.82
C THR A 472 2.72 6.83 -8.81
N PRO A 473 2.65 7.14 -7.49
CA PRO A 473 2.21 6.17 -6.48
C PRO A 473 0.74 5.75 -6.62
N ASN A 474 -0.02 6.43 -7.49
CA ASN A 474 -1.40 6.11 -7.88
C ASN A 474 -1.48 5.28 -9.16
N GLN A 475 -0.35 4.75 -9.65
CA GLN A 475 -0.27 3.85 -10.81
C GLN A 475 -0.42 4.54 -12.17
N ASP A 476 -0.41 5.87 -12.20
CA ASP A 476 -0.45 6.67 -13.42
C ASP A 476 0.95 6.90 -14.01
N LEU A 477 0.97 7.46 -15.22
CA LEU A 477 2.18 7.72 -16.00
C LEU A 477 2.26 9.20 -16.38
N LEU A 478 3.43 9.81 -16.21
CA LEU A 478 3.73 11.17 -16.66
C LEU A 478 4.70 11.14 -17.84
N LEU A 479 4.38 11.88 -18.90
CA LEU A 479 5.31 12.21 -19.98
C LEU A 479 5.94 13.57 -19.68
N CYS A 480 7.25 13.59 -19.48
CA CYS A 480 7.99 14.73 -18.94
C CYS A 480 8.90 15.40 -19.98
N ASN A 481 9.42 16.59 -19.63
CA ASN A 481 10.39 17.34 -20.44
C ASN A 481 9.88 17.71 -21.85
N ILE A 482 8.59 17.97 -21.98
CA ILE A 482 7.95 18.35 -23.24
C ILE A 482 8.32 19.81 -23.56
N GLY A 483 9.05 20.03 -24.63
CA GLY A 483 9.37 21.38 -25.12
C GLY A 483 8.13 22.12 -25.61
N ALA A 484 8.10 23.44 -25.44
CA ALA A 484 7.00 24.27 -25.94
C ALA A 484 6.66 24.04 -27.43
N PRO A 485 7.62 23.83 -28.36
CA PRO A 485 7.33 23.51 -29.75
C PRO A 485 6.65 22.15 -29.97
N GLN A 486 6.92 21.17 -29.11
CA GLN A 486 6.38 19.80 -29.22
C GLN A 486 4.92 19.71 -28.71
N ARG A 487 4.51 20.63 -27.84
CA ARG A 487 3.25 20.52 -27.08
C ARG A 487 2.02 20.35 -27.96
N SER A 488 1.89 21.15 -29.03
CA SER A 488 0.71 21.14 -29.88
C SER A 488 0.59 19.86 -30.71
N SER A 489 1.70 19.31 -31.21
CA SER A 489 1.69 18.05 -31.96
C SER A 489 1.44 16.86 -31.03
N LEU A 490 2.15 16.80 -29.89
CA LEU A 490 1.95 15.75 -28.90
C LEU A 490 0.52 15.75 -28.35
N LYS A 491 -0.10 16.92 -28.12
CA LYS A 491 -1.51 16.99 -27.71
C LYS A 491 -2.44 16.33 -28.74
N ARG A 492 -2.24 16.59 -30.04
CA ARG A 492 -3.05 15.96 -31.10
C ARG A 492 -2.86 14.44 -31.15
N GLU A 493 -1.63 13.97 -31.02
CA GLU A 493 -1.36 12.53 -31.03
C GLU A 493 -1.91 11.83 -29.79
N LEU A 494 -1.83 12.46 -28.61
CA LEU A 494 -2.47 11.96 -27.39
C LEU A 494 -3.99 11.92 -27.53
N THR A 495 -4.61 12.96 -28.12
CA THR A 495 -6.04 12.93 -28.45
C THR A 495 -6.40 11.74 -29.34
N ALA A 496 -5.59 11.43 -30.36
CA ALA A 496 -5.85 10.34 -31.29
C ALA A 496 -5.83 8.95 -30.63
N ILE A 497 -5.20 8.81 -29.46
CA ILE A 497 -5.08 7.54 -28.73
C ILE A 497 -5.92 7.51 -27.45
N GLY A 498 -6.89 8.43 -27.31
CA GLY A 498 -7.86 8.43 -26.21
C GLY A 498 -7.54 9.39 -25.05
N PHE A 499 -6.46 10.17 -25.13
CA PHE A 499 -6.04 11.11 -24.08
C PHE A 499 -6.36 12.56 -24.47
N ALA A 500 -7.60 12.84 -24.86
CA ALA A 500 -8.03 14.18 -25.29
C ALA A 500 -8.00 15.22 -24.15
N ALA A 501 -8.45 14.80 -22.96
CA ALA A 501 -8.43 15.58 -21.73
C ALA A 501 -8.00 14.67 -20.56
N PRO A 502 -6.70 14.41 -20.38
CA PRO A 502 -6.18 13.54 -19.32
C PRO A 502 -6.55 14.00 -17.90
N GLU A 503 -6.84 15.29 -17.73
CA GLU A 503 -7.37 15.87 -16.50
C GLU A 503 -8.84 15.49 -16.21
N ASP A 504 -9.65 15.22 -17.23
CA ASP A 504 -11.10 15.02 -17.14
C ASP A 504 -11.47 13.55 -16.89
N THR A 505 -10.85 12.97 -15.86
CA THR A 505 -11.23 11.64 -15.35
C THR A 505 -12.40 11.79 -14.37
N THR A 506 -13.32 10.82 -14.34
CA THR A 506 -14.41 10.81 -13.36
C THR A 506 -13.83 10.88 -11.92
N PRO A 507 -14.50 11.57 -10.98
CA PRO A 507 -13.93 11.79 -9.65
C PRO A 507 -13.59 10.49 -8.89
N LEU A 508 -14.34 9.41 -9.14
CA LEU A 508 -14.12 8.12 -8.51
C LEU A 508 -12.97 7.35 -9.17
N ALA A 509 -12.95 7.25 -10.51
CA ALA A 509 -11.86 6.57 -11.23
C ALA A 509 -10.50 7.25 -11.03
N ARG A 510 -10.48 8.58 -10.86
CA ARG A 510 -9.25 9.39 -10.75
C ARG A 510 -8.27 8.90 -9.69
N HIS A 511 -8.77 8.45 -8.54
CA HIS A 511 -7.94 7.93 -7.44
C HIS A 511 -8.19 6.45 -7.14
N ALA A 512 -9.00 5.78 -7.97
CA ALA A 512 -9.27 4.37 -7.85
C ALA A 512 -8.03 3.55 -8.22
N ILE A 513 -7.57 2.70 -7.30
CA ILE A 513 -6.45 1.79 -7.54
C ILE A 513 -6.76 0.39 -7.07
N ALA A 514 -6.30 -0.59 -7.84
CA ALA A 514 -6.33 -2.00 -7.49
C ALA A 514 -4.92 -2.62 -7.51
N CYS A 515 -4.76 -3.74 -6.80
CA CYS A 515 -3.59 -4.60 -6.98
C CYS A 515 -3.84 -5.63 -8.08
N PRO A 516 -2.78 -6.26 -8.65
CA PRO A 516 -2.95 -7.27 -9.69
C PRO A 516 -3.91 -8.39 -9.31
N ALA A 517 -3.79 -8.92 -8.09
CA ALA A 517 -4.60 -10.05 -7.61
C ALA A 517 -4.54 -11.25 -8.58
N LEU A 518 -5.67 -11.84 -8.93
CA LEU A 518 -5.74 -12.91 -9.93
C LEU A 518 -5.39 -12.36 -11.34
N PRO A 519 -4.78 -13.18 -12.22
CA PRO A 519 -4.48 -14.61 -12.02
C PRO A 519 -3.07 -14.89 -11.50
N THR A 520 -2.16 -13.91 -11.46
CA THR A 520 -0.72 -14.18 -11.21
C THR A 520 -0.33 -14.11 -9.73
N CYS A 521 -1.09 -13.42 -8.87
CA CYS A 521 -0.77 -13.34 -7.45
C CYS A 521 -1.09 -14.66 -6.74
N GLY A 522 -0.06 -15.37 -6.28
CA GLY A 522 -0.21 -16.58 -5.47
C GLY A 522 -0.89 -16.38 -4.11
N LEU A 523 -1.13 -15.13 -3.68
CA LEU A 523 -1.79 -14.79 -2.41
C LEU A 523 -3.21 -14.25 -2.60
N ALA A 524 -3.68 -14.04 -3.84
CA ALA A 524 -5.01 -13.52 -4.09
C ALA A 524 -6.08 -14.52 -3.67
N ILE A 525 -7.10 -14.03 -2.95
CA ILE A 525 -8.29 -14.78 -2.57
C ILE A 525 -9.35 -14.59 -3.65
N THR A 526 -9.48 -13.35 -4.16
CA THR A 526 -10.44 -12.95 -5.20
C THR A 526 -9.80 -11.92 -6.14
N GLU A 527 -10.60 -11.42 -7.09
CA GLU A 527 -10.22 -10.40 -8.06
C GLU A 527 -9.88 -9.04 -7.43
N ALA A 528 -9.24 -8.19 -8.21
CA ALA A 528 -9.14 -6.76 -7.92
C ALA A 528 -8.99 -5.96 -9.21
N GLU A 529 -7.82 -6.01 -9.85
CA GLU A 529 -7.52 -5.21 -11.03
C GLU A 529 -8.48 -5.47 -12.21
N ARG A 530 -8.76 -6.74 -12.52
CA ARG A 530 -9.60 -7.12 -13.67
C ARG A 530 -11.03 -6.61 -13.56
N ILE A 531 -11.54 -6.44 -12.34
CA ILE A 531 -12.94 -6.08 -12.11
C ILE A 531 -13.13 -4.65 -11.58
N LEU A 532 -12.06 -3.97 -11.16
CA LEU A 532 -12.16 -2.59 -10.64
C LEU A 532 -12.88 -1.65 -11.61
N PRO A 533 -12.64 -1.66 -12.95
CA PRO A 533 -13.37 -0.78 -13.86
C PRO A 533 -14.90 -0.94 -13.77
N MET A 534 -15.39 -2.18 -13.64
CA MET A 534 -16.80 -2.49 -13.49
C MET A 534 -17.33 -2.07 -12.10
N VAL A 535 -16.55 -2.27 -11.04
CA VAL A 535 -16.91 -1.80 -9.68
C VAL A 535 -17.01 -0.28 -9.62
N VAL A 536 -16.07 0.44 -10.25
CA VAL A 536 -16.07 1.90 -10.35
C VAL A 536 -17.32 2.39 -11.07
N ALA A 537 -17.65 1.82 -12.23
CA ALA A 537 -18.83 2.20 -13.00
C ALA A 537 -20.15 1.98 -12.22
N ARG A 538 -20.24 0.89 -11.45
CA ARG A 538 -21.38 0.60 -10.56
C ARG A 538 -21.54 1.66 -9.47
N LEU A 539 -20.45 1.99 -8.77
CA LEU A 539 -20.45 3.03 -7.74
C LEU A 539 -20.76 4.42 -8.31
N GLU A 540 -20.24 4.75 -9.50
CA GLU A 540 -20.54 6.01 -10.18
C GLU A 540 -22.03 6.12 -10.54
N THR A 541 -22.60 5.04 -11.08
CA THR A 541 -24.03 4.96 -11.38
C THR A 541 -24.87 5.14 -10.12
N GLN A 542 -24.48 4.50 -9.02
CA GLN A 542 -25.17 4.63 -7.74
C GLN A 542 -25.09 6.06 -7.20
N LEU A 543 -23.90 6.65 -7.14
CA LEU A 543 -23.72 8.03 -6.65
C LEU A 543 -24.53 9.02 -7.50
N ALA A 544 -24.52 8.88 -8.83
CA ALA A 544 -25.32 9.69 -9.73
C ALA A 544 -26.84 9.52 -9.47
N GLY A 545 -27.32 8.27 -9.32
CA GLY A 545 -28.71 7.97 -9.01
C GLY A 545 -29.18 8.54 -7.67
N LEU A 546 -28.27 8.67 -6.70
CA LEU A 546 -28.54 9.30 -5.41
C LEU A 546 -28.37 10.83 -5.41
N GLY A 547 -27.94 11.43 -6.52
CA GLY A 547 -27.67 12.87 -6.63
C GLY A 547 -26.40 13.32 -5.90
N ILE A 548 -25.39 12.44 -5.81
CA ILE A 548 -24.12 12.71 -5.12
C ILE A 548 -23.01 12.96 -6.15
N GLU A 549 -22.59 14.21 -6.28
CA GLU A 549 -21.51 14.62 -7.20
C GLU A 549 -20.12 14.68 -6.54
N ARG A 550 -20.07 14.51 -5.22
CA ARG A 550 -18.84 14.63 -4.42
C ARG A 550 -17.91 13.42 -4.67
N PRO A 551 -16.58 13.62 -4.77
CA PRO A 551 -15.64 12.51 -4.95
C PRO A 551 -15.59 11.59 -3.73
N VAL A 552 -15.35 10.31 -3.98
CA VAL A 552 -15.10 9.29 -2.94
C VAL A 552 -13.86 8.49 -3.34
N LEU A 553 -12.90 8.40 -2.43
CA LEU A 553 -11.67 7.64 -2.68
C LEU A 553 -11.90 6.14 -2.48
N VAL A 554 -11.80 5.37 -3.57
CA VAL A 554 -12.02 3.91 -3.59
C VAL A 554 -10.71 3.16 -3.83
N ARG A 555 -10.47 2.08 -3.09
CA ARG A 555 -9.29 1.22 -3.32
C ARG A 555 -9.62 -0.25 -3.11
N MET A 556 -9.03 -1.12 -3.93
CA MET A 556 -9.40 -2.53 -3.99
C MET A 556 -8.19 -3.46 -3.95
N THR A 557 -8.28 -4.54 -3.18
CA THR A 557 -7.25 -5.58 -3.14
C THR A 557 -7.85 -6.96 -3.03
N GLY A 558 -7.27 -7.95 -3.70
CA GLY A 558 -7.79 -9.33 -3.68
C GLY A 558 -7.42 -10.14 -2.42
N CYS A 559 -6.72 -9.55 -1.44
CA CYS A 559 -6.32 -10.20 -0.18
C CYS A 559 -5.90 -9.16 0.89
N PRO A 560 -5.76 -9.52 2.18
CA PRO A 560 -5.50 -8.57 3.27
C PRO A 560 -4.07 -8.00 3.32
N ASN A 561 -3.20 -8.31 2.36
CA ASN A 561 -1.85 -7.74 2.29
C ASN A 561 -1.83 -6.22 2.02
N GLY A 562 -2.92 -5.66 1.46
CA GLY A 562 -3.07 -4.21 1.28
C GLY A 562 -2.13 -3.58 0.24
N CYS A 563 -1.85 -4.28 -0.87
CA CYS A 563 -0.94 -3.81 -1.92
C CYS A 563 -1.39 -2.50 -2.59
N ALA A 564 -2.69 -2.27 -2.69
CA ALA A 564 -3.29 -1.04 -3.18
C ALA A 564 -3.62 -0.03 -2.05
N ARG A 565 -3.10 -0.25 -0.83
CA ARG A 565 -3.32 0.62 0.34
C ARG A 565 -4.82 0.90 0.64
N PRO A 566 -5.67 -0.14 0.69
CA PRO A 566 -7.13 0.02 0.84
C PRO A 566 -7.52 0.59 2.21
N TYR A 567 -6.69 0.35 3.23
CA TYR A 567 -6.94 0.81 4.60
C TYR A 567 -6.80 2.33 4.79
N MET A 568 -6.40 3.07 3.76
CA MET A 568 -6.39 4.54 3.78
C MET A 568 -7.56 5.15 2.99
N ALA A 569 -8.36 4.32 2.33
CA ALA A 569 -9.45 4.74 1.46
C ALA A 569 -10.71 5.11 2.23
N GLU A 570 -11.54 5.97 1.62
CA GLU A 570 -12.88 6.23 2.15
C GLU A 570 -13.78 4.99 1.99
N ILE A 571 -13.61 4.26 0.88
CA ILE A 571 -14.16 2.91 0.65
C ILE A 571 -13.02 1.97 0.26
N GLY A 572 -12.70 1.02 1.13
CA GLY A 572 -11.72 -0.04 0.90
C GLY A 572 -12.39 -1.39 0.71
N LEU A 573 -12.12 -2.07 -0.40
CA LEU A 573 -12.57 -3.43 -0.68
C LEU A 573 -11.39 -4.40 -0.54
N VAL A 574 -11.46 -5.29 0.45
CA VAL A 574 -10.36 -6.20 0.80
C VAL A 574 -10.82 -7.65 0.71
N GLY A 575 -10.43 -8.34 -0.36
CA GLY A 575 -10.84 -9.70 -0.68
C GLY A 575 -10.80 -10.65 0.52
N SER A 576 -11.94 -11.28 0.81
CA SER A 576 -12.17 -12.15 1.97
C SER A 576 -12.68 -13.54 1.59
N GLY A 577 -13.23 -13.70 0.39
CA GLY A 577 -13.71 -14.96 -0.19
C GLY A 577 -13.86 -14.80 -1.71
N VAL A 578 -14.26 -15.87 -2.40
CA VAL A 578 -14.59 -15.80 -3.84
C VAL A 578 -15.75 -14.81 -4.01
N ASP A 579 -15.57 -13.80 -4.87
CA ASP A 579 -16.53 -12.70 -5.09
C ASP A 579 -17.01 -11.99 -3.81
N GLU A 580 -16.21 -12.03 -2.75
CA GLU A 580 -16.49 -11.42 -1.46
C GLU A 580 -15.34 -10.52 -0.98
N TYR A 581 -15.71 -9.41 -0.35
CA TYR A 581 -14.78 -8.41 0.18
C TYR A 581 -15.11 -8.08 1.63
N GLN A 582 -14.08 -7.88 2.44
CA GLN A 582 -14.21 -7.14 3.69
C GLN A 582 -14.33 -5.65 3.35
N LEU A 583 -15.38 -5.00 3.84
CA LEU A 583 -15.63 -3.57 3.63
C LEU A 583 -14.94 -2.74 4.72
N TRP A 584 -14.08 -1.83 4.29
CA TRP A 584 -13.38 -0.87 5.14
C TRP A 584 -13.86 0.55 4.83
N LEU A 585 -14.21 1.32 5.87
CA LEU A 585 -14.71 2.70 5.71
C LEU A 585 -13.99 3.67 6.65
N GLY A 586 -13.97 4.95 6.30
CA GLY A 586 -13.53 6.02 7.21
C GLY A 586 -12.07 6.46 7.04
N GLY A 587 -11.40 6.07 5.95
CA GLY A 587 -10.20 6.79 5.50
C GLY A 587 -10.53 8.22 5.07
N THR A 588 -9.57 8.96 4.51
CA THR A 588 -9.78 10.38 4.16
C THR A 588 -9.18 10.70 2.79
N PRO A 589 -9.70 11.71 2.06
CA PRO A 589 -9.16 12.08 0.75
C PRO A 589 -7.68 12.48 0.78
N GLY A 590 -7.21 13.01 1.91
CA GLY A 590 -5.81 13.36 2.14
C GLY A 590 -4.92 12.19 2.56
N LEU A 591 -5.46 10.98 2.71
CA LEU A 591 -4.77 9.77 3.18
C LEU A 591 -4.09 9.98 4.54
N THR A 592 -4.83 10.58 5.49
CA THR A 592 -4.32 10.92 6.82
C THR A 592 -4.91 10.06 7.95
N GLN A 593 -5.86 9.19 7.63
CA GLN A 593 -6.60 8.40 8.60
C GLN A 593 -6.78 6.97 8.08
N LEU A 594 -6.69 6.00 8.99
CA LEU A 594 -7.03 4.61 8.70
C LEU A 594 -8.55 4.43 8.67
N ALA A 595 -9.01 3.70 7.67
CA ALA A 595 -10.32 3.09 7.66
C ALA A 595 -10.44 2.00 8.74
N ARG A 596 -11.68 1.63 9.06
CA ARG A 596 -12.03 0.53 9.99
C ARG A 596 -12.83 -0.54 9.25
N PRO A 597 -12.73 -1.83 9.64
CA PRO A 597 -13.53 -2.89 9.03
C PRO A 597 -14.96 -2.82 9.58
N PHE A 598 -15.96 -2.76 8.69
CA PHE A 598 -17.38 -2.74 9.07
C PHE A 598 -18.10 -4.04 8.71
N LEU A 599 -17.77 -4.66 7.57
CA LEU A 599 -18.33 -5.94 7.16
C LEU A 599 -17.20 -6.91 6.84
N GLN A 600 -17.27 -8.12 7.39
CA GLN A 600 -16.24 -9.15 7.17
C GLN A 600 -16.38 -9.83 5.80
N ARG A 601 -17.62 -9.97 5.32
CA ARG A 601 -17.97 -10.61 4.06
C ARG A 601 -19.10 -9.83 3.41
N LEU A 602 -18.76 -9.05 2.41
CA LEU A 602 -19.68 -8.38 1.50
C LEU A 602 -19.62 -9.11 0.16
N PRO A 603 -20.65 -9.90 -0.20
CA PRO A 603 -20.81 -10.38 -1.57
C PRO A 603 -20.83 -9.20 -2.53
N LEU A 604 -20.04 -9.27 -3.60
CA LEU A 604 -19.87 -8.12 -4.50
C LEU A 604 -21.17 -7.69 -5.16
N GLU A 605 -22.10 -8.62 -5.41
CA GLU A 605 -23.43 -8.34 -5.95
C GLU A 605 -24.30 -7.46 -5.03
N GLN A 606 -24.03 -7.45 -3.71
CA GLN A 606 -24.77 -6.66 -2.73
C GLN A 606 -24.15 -5.29 -2.45
N LEU A 607 -23.10 -4.91 -3.18
CA LEU A 607 -22.32 -3.70 -2.92
C LEU A 607 -23.19 -2.44 -2.84
N GLU A 608 -24.03 -2.19 -3.84
CA GLU A 608 -24.88 -1.01 -3.93
C GLU A 608 -25.92 -1.02 -2.82
N ASN A 609 -26.69 -2.10 -2.70
CA ASN A 609 -27.72 -2.25 -1.67
C ASN A 609 -27.16 -1.98 -0.27
N THR A 610 -25.98 -2.52 0.01
CA THR A 610 -25.29 -2.37 1.30
C THR A 610 -24.88 -0.92 1.57
N LEU A 611 -24.36 -0.21 0.56
CA LEU A 611 -23.87 1.15 0.73
C LEU A 611 -24.97 2.22 0.67
N GLU A 612 -26.11 1.93 0.03
CA GLU A 612 -27.14 2.91 -0.25
C GLU A 612 -27.65 3.66 0.99
N PRO A 613 -28.03 3.01 2.12
CA PRO A 613 -28.52 3.73 3.29
C PRO A 613 -27.48 4.69 3.88
N LEU A 614 -26.20 4.30 3.83
CA LEU A 614 -25.10 5.10 4.33
C LEU A 614 -24.79 6.28 3.39
N LEU A 615 -24.87 6.09 2.08
CA LEU A 615 -24.70 7.15 1.08
C LEU A 615 -25.85 8.17 1.13
N LEU A 616 -27.09 7.71 1.31
CA LEU A 616 -28.26 8.57 1.54
C LEU A 616 -28.08 9.43 2.79
N ALA A 617 -27.66 8.82 3.90
CA ALA A 617 -27.38 9.55 5.14
C ALA A 617 -26.26 10.61 4.94
N TRP A 618 -25.23 10.29 4.17
CA TRP A 618 -24.16 11.25 3.84
C TRP A 618 -24.65 12.39 2.94
N ARG A 619 -25.54 12.10 1.98
CA ARG A 619 -26.19 13.11 1.14
C ARG A 619 -27.03 14.05 2.00
N ASP A 620 -27.87 13.49 2.86
CA ASP A 620 -28.85 14.23 3.67
C ASP A 620 -28.19 15.11 4.75
N GLN A 621 -27.01 14.73 5.24
CA GLN A 621 -26.20 15.59 6.11
C GLN A 621 -25.85 16.94 5.44
N GLY A 622 -25.75 16.96 4.10
CA GLY A 622 -25.33 18.13 3.34
C GLY A 622 -23.87 18.54 3.60
N GLY A 623 -23.47 19.70 3.07
CA GLY A 623 -22.17 20.33 3.38
C GLY A 623 -20.94 19.76 2.63
N ARG A 624 -19.75 20.25 3.04
CA ARG A 624 -18.45 19.99 2.37
C ARG A 624 -17.66 18.82 2.98
N THR A 625 -18.25 18.04 3.88
CA THR A 625 -17.60 16.91 4.55
C THR A 625 -17.41 15.76 3.55
N SER A 626 -16.20 15.18 3.51
CA SER A 626 -15.96 14.00 2.68
C SER A 626 -16.65 12.76 3.26
N PHE A 627 -16.87 11.73 2.43
CA PHE A 627 -17.57 10.52 2.86
C PHE A 627 -16.90 9.86 4.07
N GLY A 628 -15.58 9.71 4.04
CA GLY A 628 -14.86 9.08 5.14
C GLY A 628 -14.82 9.92 6.43
N ALA A 629 -14.81 11.25 6.31
CA ALA A 629 -14.96 12.13 7.47
C ALA A 629 -16.38 12.03 8.07
N PHE A 630 -17.41 11.92 7.23
CA PHE A 630 -18.79 11.67 7.67
C PHE A 630 -18.91 10.35 8.43
N VAL A 631 -18.35 9.25 7.89
CA VAL A 631 -18.32 7.93 8.56
C VAL A 631 -17.74 8.05 9.97
N GLY A 632 -16.64 8.81 10.14
CA GLY A 632 -16.05 9.05 11.45
C GLY A 632 -16.93 9.90 12.38
N GLN A 633 -17.70 10.84 11.85
CA GLN A 633 -18.56 11.74 12.64
C GLN A 633 -19.80 11.04 13.20
N ILE A 634 -20.44 10.17 12.43
CA ILE A 634 -21.67 9.49 12.88
C ILE A 634 -21.40 8.32 13.82
N GLY A 635 -20.15 7.84 13.88
CA GLY A 635 -19.70 6.80 14.80
C GLY A 635 -20.02 5.37 14.35
N ASP A 636 -19.18 4.43 14.80
CA ASP A 636 -19.16 3.05 14.28
C ASP A 636 -20.51 2.32 14.46
N ALA A 637 -21.20 2.54 15.58
CA ALA A 637 -22.49 1.91 15.86
C ALA A 637 -23.56 2.33 14.84
N ARG A 638 -23.62 3.62 14.50
CA ARG A 638 -24.60 4.13 13.53
C ARG A 638 -24.26 3.69 12.10
N VAL A 639 -22.98 3.64 11.75
CA VAL A 639 -22.53 3.08 10.47
C VAL A 639 -22.97 1.62 10.36
N ALA A 640 -22.71 0.80 11.38
CA ALA A 640 -23.09 -0.61 11.39
C ALA A 640 -24.62 -0.80 11.28
N GLU A 641 -25.41 0.02 11.96
CA GLU A 641 -26.88 0.02 11.84
C GLU A 641 -27.33 0.31 10.40
N LEU A 642 -26.79 1.35 9.77
CA LEU A 642 -27.13 1.71 8.39
C LEU A 642 -26.74 0.62 7.38
N LEU A 643 -25.61 -0.06 7.59
CA LEU A 643 -25.19 -1.18 6.75
C LEU A 643 -26.04 -2.44 6.98
N ALA A 644 -26.58 -2.64 8.18
CA ALA A 644 -27.42 -3.80 8.53
C ALA A 644 -28.86 -3.71 8.01
N ILE A 645 -29.39 -2.50 7.81
CA ILE A 645 -30.72 -2.28 7.23
C ILE A 645 -30.82 -2.82 5.78
N ALA A 646 -29.68 -3.03 5.12
CA ALA A 646 -29.57 -3.57 3.77
C ALA A 646 -29.33 -5.09 3.67
N GLY A 647 -29.18 -5.79 4.82
CA GLY A 647 -28.78 -7.20 4.91
C GLY A 647 -29.92 -8.21 5.03
#